data_AF-A0A949KX45-F1
#
_entry.id   AF-A0A949KX45-F1
#
_cell.length_a   1.000
_cell.length_b   1.000
_cell.length_c   1.000
_cell.angle_alpha   90.00
_cell.angle_beta   90.00
_cell.angle_gamma   90.00
#
_symmetry.space_group_name_H-M   'P 1'
#
loop_
_entity.id
_entity.type
_entity.pdbx_description
1 polymer ?
#
loop_
_entity_poly.entity_id
_entity_poly.type
_entity_poly.pdbx_seq_one_letter_code
_entity_poly.pdbx_strand_id
1 'polypeptide(L)'
;MNTDTCRFAVRGISCRLSASLLLFLCALISCRGLAIAKAPEGISPSQVLVLYNADLQARHPLISSAQDSLAVAEHYARMHTDPVTGERPYLLGLTAARSSKSLLSNDHLEERSHDNSCGVVYQSQDSKRPVPACEMRDSRMVEVVLPKSKVAWDLGTLKLEVESDDRSNRARFVLVENGSSLYPDKVRVRHDGDWQIRALGGLILAGPFTAKARCANVQGDVQEWRAEYKDIQQASWSSTGLDGIRDDQNYLDFVETPIKAFLEDPSNARPDGTLLKDHVLYIVVCHGLPRTVSAPYGIATGVGLELRDYGSKIDFCQRLQLMYYDYKSLHHNEVQPMRFAPAASSTSGAFANILLRTRLSMPLQGVEINPFVHPAAYRKGGNKAGESSPRFTSARRALRPDRHLFFAMRVDGQTPLEAMELVDRAVYASRYAGPQMGVLADVPLLQTPERTGEIGARTPAEPFWDKGYRHLFQHPKGKVRLDLFKLAPDCGFFNTGPVFLPGGIAAFVQSNQGWNVKDSRFHEFLRQGVTVTAGSARVDPRQTPHIHSHSFWDEAVFYPALREGRPVGEILLSNQVHMGWITSFVGDPLYLLPLAPQKPGPLTGLTWEKNVRVEPVRDTERGKGYLVMADLGSSAHEPRLAQMRLGRIEDQGNGVDKHIFERFASRPSVFVPQREVRKGDAWRLELMDPFGNTATLAGNLE
;
A
#
# COMPACT_ATOMS: atom_id res chain seq x y z
N MET A 1 -94.61 -16.71 15.16
CA MET A 1 -93.86 -17.90 15.62
C MET A 1 -92.84 -18.18 14.53
N ASN A 2 -91.56 -17.80 14.65
CA ASN A 2 -90.55 -18.25 15.63
C ASN A 2 -90.32 -19.77 15.50
N THR A 3 -89.11 -20.32 15.30
CA THR A 3 -87.75 -19.75 15.12
C THR A 3 -87.12 -20.30 13.80
N ASP A 4 -85.87 -20.07 13.37
CA ASP A 4 -84.68 -19.50 14.02
C ASP A 4 -83.73 -18.79 13.02
N THR A 5 -82.88 -17.90 13.51
CA THR A 5 -81.83 -17.17 12.77
C THR A 5 -80.53 -17.11 13.57
N CYS A 6 -79.74 -18.19 13.60
CA CYS A 6 -78.52 -18.23 14.41
C CYS A 6 -77.27 -18.88 13.76
N ARG A 7 -77.15 -18.90 12.42
CA ARG A 7 -75.95 -19.45 11.72
C ARG A 7 -75.16 -18.51 10.82
N PHE A 8 -75.64 -17.30 10.52
CA PHE A 8 -74.92 -16.36 9.64
C PHE A 8 -74.07 -15.29 10.37
N ALA A 9 -74.31 -15.02 11.66
CA ALA A 9 -73.57 -13.98 12.39
C ALA A 9 -72.10 -14.35 12.71
N VAL A 10 -71.83 -15.62 13.03
CA VAL A 10 -70.52 -16.05 13.57
C VAL A 10 -69.39 -16.01 12.53
N ARG A 11 -69.66 -16.34 11.27
CA ARG A 11 -68.64 -16.27 10.19
C ARG A 11 -68.27 -14.83 9.81
N GLY A 12 -69.22 -13.90 9.88
CA GLY A 12 -68.97 -12.48 9.59
C GLY A 12 -68.05 -11.82 10.62
N ILE A 13 -68.19 -12.16 11.90
CA ILE A 13 -67.37 -11.62 12.99
C ILE A 13 -65.93 -12.16 12.92
N SER A 14 -65.75 -13.46 12.65
CA SER A 14 -64.42 -14.06 12.47
C SER A 14 -63.65 -13.44 11.31
N CYS A 15 -64.28 -13.25 10.13
CA CYS A 15 -63.62 -12.62 9.00
C CYS A 15 -63.28 -11.13 9.26
N ARG A 16 -64.15 -10.40 9.97
CA ARG A 16 -63.88 -8.98 10.32
C ARG A 16 -62.77 -8.84 11.35
N LEU A 17 -62.70 -9.72 12.36
CA LEU A 17 -61.58 -9.75 13.31
C LEU A 17 -60.25 -10.12 12.61
N SER A 18 -60.25 -11.11 11.72
CA SER A 18 -59.07 -11.47 10.93
C SER A 18 -58.63 -10.33 10.00
N ALA A 19 -59.56 -9.65 9.32
CA ALA A 19 -59.24 -8.51 8.46
C ALA A 19 -58.73 -7.30 9.25
N SER A 20 -59.34 -6.99 10.41
CA SER A 20 -58.86 -5.93 11.30
C SER A 20 -57.50 -6.25 11.91
N LEU A 21 -57.22 -7.52 12.27
CA LEU A 21 -55.91 -7.94 12.75
C LEU A 21 -54.85 -7.86 11.63
N LEU A 22 -55.20 -8.25 10.41
CA LEU A 22 -54.32 -8.14 9.25
C LEU A 22 -54.04 -6.66 8.90
N LEU A 23 -55.04 -5.79 8.99
CA LEU A 23 -54.89 -4.34 8.83
C LEU A 23 -54.07 -3.71 9.96
N PHE A 24 -54.21 -4.17 11.21
CA PHE A 24 -53.36 -3.73 12.33
C PHE A 24 -51.91 -4.20 12.17
N LEU A 25 -51.68 -5.43 11.69
CA LEU A 25 -50.35 -5.92 11.33
C LEU A 25 -49.77 -5.14 10.14
N CYS A 26 -50.55 -4.86 9.10
CA CYS A 26 -50.13 -4.03 7.98
C CYS A 26 -49.84 -2.59 8.43
N ALA A 27 -50.61 -2.04 9.37
CA ALA A 27 -50.36 -0.73 9.97
C ALA A 27 -49.10 -0.74 10.87
N LEU A 28 -48.85 -1.80 11.63
CA LEU A 28 -47.61 -1.96 12.42
C LEU A 28 -46.36 -2.16 11.54
N ILE A 29 -46.51 -2.82 10.39
CA ILE A 29 -45.47 -2.93 9.36
C ILE A 29 -45.27 -1.57 8.64
N SER A 30 -46.35 -0.83 8.36
CA SER A 30 -46.30 0.48 7.70
C SER A 30 -45.81 1.60 8.62
N CYS A 31 -46.09 1.53 9.92
CA CYS A 31 -45.55 2.45 10.93
C CYS A 31 -44.11 2.11 11.36
N ARG A 32 -43.59 0.94 10.95
CA ARG A 32 -42.12 0.72 10.85
C ARG A 32 -41.51 1.32 9.59
N GLY A 33 -42.32 1.94 8.73
CA GLY A 33 -41.94 2.94 7.74
C GLY A 33 -41.69 4.34 8.33
N LEU A 34 -41.39 4.43 9.63
CA LEU A 34 -40.59 5.54 10.15
C LEU A 34 -39.34 5.61 9.28
N ALA A 35 -39.19 6.72 8.55
CA ALA A 35 -38.08 6.88 7.62
C ALA A 35 -36.78 6.77 8.41
N ILE A 36 -36.14 5.60 8.30
CA ILE A 36 -34.70 5.48 8.45
C ILE A 36 -34.17 6.36 7.33
N ALA A 37 -33.94 7.63 7.64
CA ALA A 37 -33.17 8.53 6.80
C ALA A 37 -31.92 7.74 6.46
N LYS A 38 -31.78 7.37 5.18
CA LYS A 38 -30.69 6.51 4.74
C LYS A 38 -29.43 7.30 5.01
N ALA A 39 -28.78 7.01 6.15
CA ALA A 39 -27.56 7.68 6.54
C ALA A 39 -26.63 7.57 5.33
N PRO A 40 -25.99 8.69 4.90
CA PRO A 40 -25.12 8.65 3.74
C PRO A 40 -24.11 7.51 3.96
N GLU A 41 -23.87 6.70 2.92
CA GLU A 41 -22.99 5.52 2.95
C GLU A 41 -21.49 5.94 3.02
N GLY A 42 -21.20 6.89 3.91
CA GLY A 42 -19.88 7.42 4.21
C GLY A 42 -19.24 6.70 5.39
N ILE A 43 -17.92 6.80 5.48
CA ILE A 43 -17.14 6.25 6.59
C ILE A 43 -17.30 7.18 7.79
N SER A 44 -17.63 6.63 8.94
CA SER A 44 -17.64 7.37 10.21
C SER A 44 -16.21 7.59 10.72
N PRO A 45 -15.88 8.73 11.35
CA PRO A 45 -14.55 9.00 11.89
C PRO A 45 -14.03 7.92 12.87
N SER A 46 -14.93 7.30 13.64
CA SER A 46 -14.58 6.24 14.60
C SER A 46 -14.24 4.91 13.91
N GLN A 47 -14.44 4.78 12.61
CA GLN A 47 -13.99 3.61 11.84
C GLN A 47 -12.48 3.70 11.50
N VAL A 48 -11.76 4.67 12.06
CA VAL A 48 -10.32 4.88 11.87
C VAL A 48 -9.57 4.74 13.19
N LEU A 49 -8.47 3.96 13.16
CA LEU A 49 -7.42 3.96 14.17
C LEU A 49 -6.17 4.66 13.62
N VAL A 50 -5.61 5.61 14.36
CA VAL A 50 -4.40 6.34 13.99
C VAL A 50 -3.25 5.90 14.91
N LEU A 51 -2.16 5.46 14.29
CA LEU A 51 -0.95 4.95 14.94
C LEU A 51 0.17 5.99 14.86
N TYR A 52 0.79 6.31 15.99
CA TYR A 52 1.96 7.19 16.07
C TYR A 52 3.11 6.53 16.84
N ASN A 53 4.35 6.94 16.56
CA ASN A 53 5.55 6.46 17.25
C ASN A 53 5.73 7.27 18.55
N ALA A 54 5.30 6.73 19.69
CA ALA A 54 5.38 7.36 21.00
C ALA A 54 6.82 7.56 21.52
N ASP A 55 7.80 6.85 20.94
CA ASP A 55 9.21 6.99 21.32
C ASP A 55 9.92 8.15 20.60
N LEU A 56 9.35 8.69 19.52
CA LEU A 56 10.01 9.66 18.63
C LEU A 56 10.25 11.01 19.34
N GLN A 57 11.51 11.28 19.72
CA GLN A 57 11.89 12.54 20.40
C GLN A 57 12.10 13.74 19.45
N ALA A 58 11.90 13.57 18.15
CA ALA A 58 12.06 14.64 17.16
C ALA A 58 11.03 15.77 17.37
N ARG A 59 11.48 17.01 17.11
CA ARG A 59 10.67 18.23 17.22
C ARG A 59 10.95 19.17 16.05
N HIS A 60 9.92 19.52 15.30
CA HIS A 60 9.97 20.53 14.26
C HIS A 60 9.71 21.93 14.86
N PRO A 61 10.54 22.97 14.61
CA PRO A 61 10.43 24.27 15.30
C PRO A 61 9.05 24.97 15.21
N LEU A 62 8.35 24.79 14.08
CA LEU A 62 7.02 25.34 13.85
C LEU A 62 5.87 24.57 14.51
N ILE A 63 6.11 23.34 15.00
CA ILE A 63 5.10 22.51 15.65
C ILE A 63 5.16 22.74 17.17
N SER A 64 4.03 23.03 17.79
CA SER A 64 3.93 23.35 19.22
C SER A 64 3.82 22.13 20.13
N SER A 65 3.58 20.94 19.58
CA SER A 65 3.50 19.69 20.34
C SER A 65 4.87 19.28 20.89
N ALA A 66 4.88 18.53 21.99
CA ALA A 66 6.09 17.99 22.58
C ALA A 66 6.78 16.92 21.70
N GLN A 67 6.10 16.42 20.66
CA GLN A 67 6.49 15.23 19.91
C GLN A 67 5.87 15.25 18.49
N ASP A 68 6.70 15.18 17.44
CA ASP A 68 6.24 15.35 16.05
C ASP A 68 5.22 14.29 15.58
N SER A 69 5.41 13.01 15.94
CA SER A 69 4.51 11.92 15.51
C SER A 69 3.11 12.05 16.11
N LEU A 70 3.03 12.39 17.40
CA LEU A 70 1.77 12.68 18.10
C LEU A 70 1.07 13.89 17.48
N ALA A 71 1.81 14.95 17.15
CA ALA A 71 1.25 16.15 16.53
C ALA A 71 0.51 15.82 15.22
N VAL A 72 1.08 14.98 14.37
CA VAL A 72 0.44 14.52 13.11
C VAL A 72 -0.82 13.71 13.39
N ALA A 73 -0.82 12.85 14.42
CA ALA A 73 -1.98 12.04 14.80
C ALA A 73 -3.12 12.89 15.39
N GLU A 74 -2.82 13.84 16.27
CA GLU A 74 -3.78 14.81 16.82
C GLU A 74 -4.34 15.71 15.71
N HIS A 75 -3.49 16.11 14.74
CA HIS A 75 -3.93 16.86 13.57
C HIS A 75 -4.89 16.04 12.70
N TYR A 76 -4.58 14.78 12.42
CA TYR A 76 -5.49 13.87 11.71
C TYR A 76 -6.83 13.75 12.44
N ALA A 77 -6.82 13.47 13.75
CA ALA A 77 -8.05 13.33 14.52
C ALA A 77 -8.89 14.63 14.52
N ARG A 78 -8.27 15.80 14.68
CA ARG A 78 -8.94 17.10 14.64
C ARG A 78 -9.56 17.38 13.26
N MET A 79 -8.86 17.09 12.18
CA MET A 79 -9.32 17.35 10.81
C MET A 79 -10.42 16.37 10.34
N HIS A 80 -10.60 15.25 11.04
CA HIS A 80 -11.66 14.25 10.78
C HIS A 80 -12.69 14.13 11.90
N THR A 81 -12.71 15.01 12.90
CA THR A 81 -13.75 14.98 13.95
C THR A 81 -15.07 15.51 13.37
N ASP A 82 -16.15 14.77 13.55
CA ASP A 82 -17.52 15.21 13.23
C ASP A 82 -17.98 16.23 14.29
N PRO A 83 -18.37 17.47 13.92
CA PRO A 83 -18.71 18.53 14.86
C PRO A 83 -20.11 18.36 15.46
N VAL A 84 -20.97 17.58 14.80
CA VAL A 84 -22.36 17.37 15.20
C VAL A 84 -22.41 16.25 16.23
N THR A 85 -21.68 15.17 16.00
CA THR A 85 -21.68 14.00 16.91
C THR A 85 -20.52 14.01 17.90
N GLY A 86 -19.46 14.78 17.66
CA GLY A 86 -18.21 14.70 18.40
C GLY A 86 -17.40 13.44 18.10
N GLU A 87 -17.84 12.63 17.13
CA GLU A 87 -17.18 11.38 16.77
C GLU A 87 -15.84 11.64 16.06
N ARG A 88 -14.80 10.91 16.47
CA ARG A 88 -13.41 11.14 16.03
C ARG A 88 -12.64 9.83 15.84
N PRO A 89 -11.53 9.84 15.08
CA PRO A 89 -10.59 8.72 15.01
C PRO A 89 -10.02 8.36 16.39
N TYR A 90 -9.77 7.07 16.60
CA TYR A 90 -9.04 6.58 17.76
C TYR A 90 -7.54 6.82 17.59
N LEU A 91 -6.82 7.14 18.68
CA LEU A 91 -5.37 7.36 18.68
C LEU A 91 -4.68 6.28 19.53
N LEU A 92 -3.60 5.69 19.01
CA LEU A 92 -2.76 4.73 19.73
C LEU A 92 -1.27 5.02 19.51
N GLY A 93 -0.55 5.25 20.60
CA GLY A 93 0.90 5.40 20.60
C GLY A 93 1.59 4.05 20.70
N LEU A 94 2.40 3.70 19.70
CA LEU A 94 3.25 2.52 19.71
C LEU A 94 4.58 2.86 20.38
N THR A 95 5.06 1.99 21.26
CA THR A 95 6.32 2.16 21.99
C THR A 95 7.13 0.87 22.02
N ALA A 96 8.45 1.02 21.85
CA ALA A 96 9.44 -0.02 22.06
C ALA A 96 10.22 0.20 23.37
N ALA A 97 9.64 0.84 24.40
CA ALA A 97 10.30 1.14 25.68
C ALA A 97 10.89 -0.07 26.44
N ARG A 98 10.55 -1.31 26.06
CA ARG A 98 11.20 -2.55 26.55
C ARG A 98 12.54 -2.86 25.84
N SER A 99 12.92 -2.07 24.85
CA SER A 99 14.19 -2.13 24.12
C SER A 99 15.13 -1.01 24.58
N SER A 100 16.43 -1.28 24.64
CA SER A 100 17.46 -0.27 24.92
C SER A 100 17.71 0.71 23.75
N LYS A 101 17.01 0.53 22.63
CA LYS A 101 17.04 1.39 21.44
C LYS A 101 15.62 1.61 20.91
N SER A 102 15.30 2.81 20.43
CA SER A 102 14.02 3.11 19.76
C SER A 102 13.96 2.45 18.39
N LEU A 103 13.55 1.18 18.35
CA LEU A 103 13.47 0.38 17.11
C LEU A 103 12.39 0.88 16.15
N LEU A 104 11.32 1.51 16.68
CA LEU A 104 10.22 2.08 15.89
C LEU A 104 10.62 3.33 15.08
N SER A 105 11.75 3.95 15.37
CA SER A 105 12.22 5.17 14.69
C SER A 105 13.08 4.90 13.44
N ASN A 106 13.32 3.62 13.10
CA ASN A 106 14.12 3.21 11.95
C ASN A 106 13.26 3.04 10.68
N ASP A 107 13.87 3.20 9.49
CA ASP A 107 13.22 2.90 8.19
C ASP A 107 12.68 1.45 8.10
N HIS A 108 13.33 0.53 8.80
CA HIS A 108 12.96 -0.87 8.92
C HIS A 108 12.89 -1.25 10.39
N LEU A 109 11.84 -1.98 10.78
CA LEU A 109 11.81 -2.61 12.09
C LEU A 109 12.76 -3.81 12.07
N GLU A 110 13.98 -3.58 12.55
CA GLU A 110 15.01 -4.62 12.64
C GLU A 110 14.55 -5.75 13.58
N GLU A 111 14.88 -6.99 13.23
CA GLU A 111 14.47 -8.21 13.92
C GLU A 111 15.67 -8.91 14.58
N ARG A 112 15.40 -9.87 15.47
CA ARG A 112 16.46 -10.59 16.21
C ARG A 112 16.89 -11.90 15.56
N SER A 113 15.97 -12.58 14.89
CA SER A 113 16.24 -13.78 14.09
C SER A 113 15.92 -13.53 12.62
N HIS A 114 16.62 -14.29 11.76
CA HIS A 114 16.52 -14.28 10.31
C HIS A 114 16.73 -15.70 9.72
N ASP A 115 16.59 -16.75 10.54
CA ASP A 115 16.94 -18.12 10.16
C ASP A 115 15.76 -18.92 9.59
N ASN A 116 14.54 -18.34 9.61
CA ASN A 116 13.31 -18.97 9.14
C ASN A 116 12.83 -18.48 7.75
N SER A 117 13.71 -17.85 6.97
CA SER A 117 13.40 -17.21 5.67
C SER A 117 12.58 -18.04 4.66
N CYS A 118 12.52 -19.37 4.75
CA CYS A 118 11.67 -20.22 3.92
C CYS A 118 10.52 -20.94 4.67
N GLY A 119 10.49 -20.88 6.01
CA GLY A 119 9.50 -21.55 6.86
C GLY A 119 9.62 -23.08 6.91
N VAL A 120 10.79 -23.63 6.56
CA VAL A 120 11.02 -25.09 6.50
C VAL A 120 12.34 -25.46 7.16
N VAL A 121 12.27 -26.44 8.07
CA VAL A 121 13.44 -27.10 8.67
C VAL A 121 13.52 -28.55 8.21
N TYR A 122 14.72 -29.11 8.17
CA TYR A 122 14.97 -30.49 7.76
C TYR A 122 15.64 -31.28 8.87
N GLN A 123 15.10 -32.45 9.21
CA GLN A 123 15.70 -33.35 10.20
C GLN A 123 15.94 -34.73 9.58
N SER A 124 17.20 -35.00 9.24
CA SER A 124 17.62 -36.35 8.82
C SER A 124 17.33 -37.38 9.92
N GLN A 125 16.98 -38.61 9.54
CA GLN A 125 16.78 -39.73 10.47
C GLN A 125 18.01 -39.98 11.37
N ASP A 126 19.22 -39.77 10.84
CA ASP A 126 20.48 -39.90 11.58
C ASP A 126 20.82 -38.69 12.46
N SER A 127 20.05 -37.59 12.35
CA SER A 127 20.31 -36.33 13.07
C SER A 127 19.32 -36.09 14.20
N LYS A 128 19.86 -35.84 15.40
CA LYS A 128 19.08 -35.35 16.54
C LYS A 128 18.73 -33.86 16.48
N ARG A 129 19.21 -33.13 15.46
CA ARG A 129 18.96 -31.69 15.31
C ARG A 129 18.49 -31.36 13.88
N PRO A 130 17.49 -30.47 13.72
CA PRO A 130 17.14 -29.93 12.42
C PRO A 130 18.23 -29.01 11.87
N VAL A 131 18.19 -28.79 10.56
CA VAL A 131 19.04 -27.86 9.78
C VAL A 131 18.16 -27.04 8.82
N PRO A 132 18.65 -25.93 8.23
CA PRO A 132 17.83 -25.11 7.35
C PRO A 132 17.52 -25.85 6.04
N ALA A 133 16.25 -25.89 5.63
CA ALA A 133 15.84 -26.61 4.42
C ALA A 133 15.80 -25.72 3.15
N CYS A 134 16.12 -24.42 3.28
CA CYS A 134 15.85 -23.44 2.22
C CYS A 134 16.57 -23.72 0.90
N GLU A 135 17.75 -24.34 0.90
CA GLU A 135 18.47 -24.70 -0.33
C GLU A 135 18.36 -26.19 -0.72
N MET A 136 17.50 -26.94 -0.02
CA MET A 136 17.33 -28.38 -0.26
C MET A 136 16.30 -28.66 -1.36
N ARG A 137 16.64 -29.54 -2.30
CA ARG A 137 15.74 -29.98 -3.39
C ARG A 137 14.89 -31.17 -2.99
N ASP A 138 13.63 -31.22 -3.44
CA ASP A 138 12.70 -32.35 -3.19
C ASP A 138 13.05 -33.55 -4.08
N SER A 139 13.41 -34.69 -3.46
CA SER A 139 13.78 -35.93 -4.15
C SER A 139 12.69 -36.53 -5.05
N ARG A 140 11.43 -36.10 -4.90
CA ARG A 140 10.33 -36.52 -5.78
C ARG A 140 10.37 -35.87 -7.16
N MET A 141 11.10 -34.77 -7.36
CA MET A 141 11.12 -34.04 -8.64
C MET A 141 12.54 -33.64 -9.06
N VAL A 142 13.14 -34.45 -9.93
CA VAL A 142 14.39 -34.10 -10.64
C VAL A 142 14.02 -33.42 -11.95
N GLU A 143 14.59 -32.23 -12.20
CA GLU A 143 14.49 -31.55 -13.47
C GLU A 143 15.87 -31.06 -13.91
N VAL A 144 16.22 -31.35 -15.16
CA VAL A 144 17.48 -30.96 -15.81
C VAL A 144 17.14 -30.16 -17.05
N VAL A 145 17.81 -29.03 -17.24
CA VAL A 145 17.79 -28.19 -18.45
C VAL A 145 19.23 -27.84 -18.77
N LEU A 146 19.69 -28.11 -20.00
CA LEU A 146 21.09 -27.83 -20.34
C LEU A 146 21.37 -26.31 -20.35
N PRO A 147 22.47 -25.84 -19.76
CA PRO A 147 22.84 -24.43 -19.80
C PRO A 147 23.02 -23.92 -21.22
N LYS A 148 22.69 -22.64 -21.47
CA LYS A 148 22.94 -21.99 -22.76
C LYS A 148 24.45 -21.93 -23.01
N SER A 149 24.88 -22.52 -24.11
CA SER A 149 26.28 -22.58 -24.54
C SER A 149 26.45 -21.88 -25.90
N LYS A 150 27.65 -21.36 -26.16
CA LYS A 150 28.04 -20.84 -27.50
C LYS A 150 28.25 -21.97 -28.51
N VAL A 151 28.57 -23.17 -28.03
CA VAL A 151 28.77 -24.38 -28.82
C VAL A 151 27.61 -25.33 -28.53
N ALA A 152 26.97 -25.87 -29.56
CA ALA A 152 25.82 -26.75 -29.39
C ALA A 152 26.17 -28.01 -28.57
N TRP A 153 25.20 -28.50 -27.80
CA TRP A 153 25.30 -29.75 -27.05
C TRP A 153 25.07 -30.94 -27.98
N ASP A 154 25.92 -31.97 -27.88
CA ASP A 154 25.66 -33.26 -28.51
C ASP A 154 24.77 -34.10 -27.60
N LEU A 155 23.45 -34.03 -27.87
CA LEU A 155 22.44 -34.78 -27.15
C LEU A 155 22.63 -36.31 -27.25
N GLY A 156 23.40 -36.81 -28.22
CA GLY A 156 23.77 -38.22 -28.34
C GLY A 156 24.75 -38.70 -27.26
N THR A 157 25.38 -37.79 -26.52
CA THR A 157 26.30 -38.09 -25.40
C THR A 157 25.67 -37.90 -24.01
N LEU A 158 24.39 -37.55 -23.99
CA LEU A 158 23.71 -37.03 -22.81
C LEU A 158 23.26 -38.13 -21.87
N LYS A 159 23.74 -38.04 -20.63
CA LYS A 159 23.50 -39.01 -19.56
C LYS A 159 22.96 -38.33 -18.31
N LEU A 160 21.92 -38.91 -17.71
CA LEU A 160 21.47 -38.60 -16.34
C LEU A 160 21.50 -39.88 -15.53
N GLU A 161 22.07 -39.82 -14.34
CA GLU A 161 22.03 -40.89 -13.36
C GLU A 161 21.72 -40.36 -11.96
N VAL A 162 21.22 -41.24 -11.09
CA VAL A 162 20.98 -40.98 -9.67
C VAL A 162 21.66 -42.07 -8.83
N GLU A 163 22.25 -41.66 -7.72
CA GLU A 163 22.97 -42.52 -6.77
C GLU A 163 22.42 -42.27 -5.36
N SER A 164 21.99 -43.32 -4.68
CA SER A 164 21.49 -43.25 -3.30
C SER A 164 22.56 -42.72 -2.35
N ASP A 165 22.19 -41.75 -1.50
CA ASP A 165 23.09 -41.23 -0.46
C ASP A 165 23.18 -42.20 0.75
N ASP A 166 22.30 -43.23 0.81
CA ASP A 166 22.29 -44.25 1.86
C ASP A 166 23.59 -45.07 1.87
N ARG A 167 24.29 -45.06 3.00
CA ARG A 167 25.55 -45.78 3.20
C ARG A 167 25.37 -47.30 3.24
N SER A 168 24.18 -47.79 3.58
CA SER A 168 23.85 -49.22 3.62
C SER A 168 23.49 -49.78 2.23
N ASN A 169 22.99 -48.93 1.33
CA ASN A 169 22.55 -49.33 -0.01
C ASN A 169 22.78 -48.22 -1.06
N ARG A 170 24.01 -48.15 -1.59
CA ARG A 170 24.39 -47.26 -2.71
C ARG A 170 23.90 -47.77 -4.07
N ALA A 171 22.58 -47.89 -4.23
CA ALA A 171 21.98 -48.18 -5.51
C ALA A 171 22.19 -47.01 -6.50
N ARG A 172 22.58 -47.32 -7.74
CA ARG A 172 22.82 -46.35 -8.83
C ARG A 172 21.96 -46.72 -10.03
N PHE A 173 21.23 -45.74 -10.58
CA PHE A 173 20.35 -45.91 -11.72
C PHE A 173 20.68 -44.88 -12.81
N VAL A 174 20.88 -45.34 -14.04
CA VAL A 174 20.96 -44.48 -15.22
C VAL A 174 19.53 -44.24 -15.72
N LEU A 175 19.12 -42.98 -15.80
CA LEU A 175 17.76 -42.56 -16.14
C LEU A 175 17.61 -42.17 -17.61
N VAL A 176 18.67 -41.54 -18.13
CA VAL A 176 18.79 -41.13 -19.54
C VAL A 176 20.17 -41.55 -20.02
N GLU A 177 20.23 -42.15 -21.20
CA GLU A 177 21.47 -42.50 -21.88
C GLU A 177 21.33 -42.21 -23.38
N ASN A 178 22.37 -41.64 -23.99
CA ASN A 178 22.37 -41.14 -25.36
C ASN A 178 21.15 -40.24 -25.66
N GLY A 179 20.81 -39.37 -24.70
CA GLY A 179 19.65 -38.47 -24.77
C GLY A 179 18.28 -39.13 -24.69
N SER A 180 18.20 -40.46 -24.54
CA SER A 180 16.96 -41.24 -24.53
C SER A 180 16.58 -41.72 -23.12
N SER A 181 15.29 -41.73 -22.81
CA SER A 181 14.79 -42.21 -21.51
C SER A 181 14.88 -43.74 -21.40
N LEU A 182 15.50 -44.24 -20.32
CA LEU A 182 15.50 -45.66 -19.98
C LEU A 182 14.26 -46.09 -19.15
N TYR A 183 13.46 -45.13 -18.69
CA TYR A 183 12.23 -45.37 -17.93
C TYR A 183 11.09 -44.45 -18.42
N PRO A 184 10.47 -44.71 -19.60
CA PRO A 184 9.54 -43.78 -20.25
C PRO A 184 8.37 -43.30 -19.37
N ASP A 185 7.83 -44.16 -18.50
CA ASP A 185 6.72 -43.83 -17.60
C ASP A 185 7.12 -42.91 -16.43
N LYS A 186 8.41 -42.90 -16.05
CA LYS A 186 8.95 -42.19 -14.88
C LYS A 186 9.84 -40.99 -15.25
N VAL A 187 10.39 -41.00 -16.46
CA VAL A 187 11.41 -40.06 -16.96
C VAL A 187 10.97 -39.58 -18.34
N ARG A 188 10.59 -38.31 -18.42
CA ARG A 188 10.24 -37.63 -19.69
C ARG A 188 11.42 -36.81 -20.17
N VAL A 189 11.82 -37.02 -21.41
CA VAL A 189 12.78 -36.18 -22.12
C VAL A 189 12.03 -35.37 -23.19
N ARG A 190 12.36 -34.09 -23.32
CA ARG A 190 11.88 -33.21 -24.38
C ARG A 190 13.04 -32.75 -25.26
N HIS A 191 12.82 -32.83 -26.57
CA HIS A 191 13.78 -32.45 -27.61
C HIS A 191 13.34 -31.20 -28.39
N ASP A 192 12.16 -30.66 -28.08
CA ASP A 192 11.54 -29.49 -28.70
C ASP A 192 11.91 -28.18 -27.96
N GLY A 193 12.85 -27.42 -28.53
CA GLY A 193 13.30 -26.14 -27.96
C GLY A 193 14.45 -26.30 -26.96
N ASP A 194 14.34 -25.64 -25.79
CA ASP A 194 15.31 -25.81 -24.71
C ASP A 194 15.19 -27.25 -24.13
N TRP A 195 16.24 -28.06 -24.31
CA TRP A 195 16.24 -29.48 -23.94
C TRP A 195 16.03 -29.71 -22.43
N GLN A 196 15.14 -30.65 -22.08
CA GLN A 196 14.67 -30.84 -20.70
C GLN A 196 14.43 -32.31 -20.34
N ILE A 197 14.93 -32.74 -19.17
CA ILE A 197 14.51 -33.97 -18.48
C ILE A 197 13.58 -33.59 -17.33
N ARG A 198 12.53 -34.37 -17.11
CA ARG A 198 11.82 -34.44 -15.82
C ARG A 198 11.68 -35.89 -15.37
N ALA A 199 12.09 -36.19 -14.15
CA ALA A 199 12.02 -37.51 -13.56
C ALA A 199 11.36 -37.47 -12.16
N LEU A 200 10.51 -38.45 -11.89
CA LEU A 200 9.92 -38.67 -10.56
C LEU A 200 10.91 -39.46 -9.70
N GLY A 201 11.91 -38.79 -9.13
CA GLY A 201 13.04 -39.41 -8.42
C GLY A 201 12.61 -40.37 -7.31
N GLY A 202 11.63 -39.96 -6.50
CA GLY A 202 11.00 -40.77 -5.44
C GLY A 202 10.31 -42.06 -5.90
N LEU A 203 10.06 -42.26 -7.21
CA LEU A 203 9.57 -43.53 -7.78
C LEU A 203 10.70 -44.44 -8.30
N ILE A 204 11.95 -44.01 -8.15
CA ILE A 204 13.17 -44.70 -8.62
C ILE A 204 14.07 -45.01 -7.42
N LEU A 205 14.31 -44.03 -6.56
CA LEU A 205 15.02 -44.14 -5.29
C LEU A 205 14.15 -43.55 -4.18
N ALA A 206 13.97 -44.30 -3.09
CA ALA A 206 13.41 -43.76 -1.85
C ALA A 206 14.49 -43.01 -1.07
N GLY A 207 14.11 -41.98 -0.31
CA GLY A 207 15.04 -41.21 0.52
C GLY A 207 15.86 -40.15 -0.23
N PRO A 208 17.00 -39.71 0.34
CA PRO A 208 17.92 -38.76 -0.28
C PRO A 208 18.84 -39.42 -1.32
N PHE A 209 19.19 -38.66 -2.36
CA PHE A 209 20.10 -39.12 -3.42
C PHE A 209 20.85 -37.96 -4.09
N THR A 210 21.95 -38.29 -4.76
CA THR A 210 22.70 -37.38 -5.62
C THR A 210 22.40 -37.67 -7.09
N ALA A 211 21.92 -36.67 -7.83
CA ALA A 211 21.76 -36.73 -9.28
C ALA A 211 23.01 -36.20 -9.99
N LYS A 212 23.42 -36.84 -11.10
CA LYS A 212 24.58 -36.47 -11.92
C LYS A 212 24.15 -36.42 -13.38
N ALA A 213 24.31 -35.26 -14.02
CA ALA A 213 24.02 -35.07 -15.43
C ALA A 213 25.32 -34.79 -16.19
N ARG A 214 25.51 -35.37 -17.36
CA ARG A 214 26.71 -35.21 -18.19
C ARG A 214 26.33 -35.05 -19.66
N CYS A 215 26.99 -34.14 -20.36
CA CYS A 215 26.83 -33.91 -21.79
C CYS A 215 28.16 -33.46 -22.41
N ALA A 216 28.48 -33.90 -23.63
CA ALA A 216 29.52 -33.30 -24.45
C ALA A 216 28.93 -32.20 -25.35
N ASN A 217 29.72 -31.19 -25.68
CA ASN A 217 29.41 -30.32 -26.81
C ASN A 217 29.80 -31.02 -28.14
N VAL A 218 29.39 -30.45 -29.28
CA VAL A 218 29.75 -30.98 -30.61
C VAL A 218 31.26 -30.92 -30.96
N GLN A 219 32.09 -30.37 -30.07
CA GLN A 219 33.56 -30.37 -30.17
C GLN A 219 34.21 -31.46 -29.29
N GLY A 220 33.41 -32.19 -28.49
CA GLY A 220 33.87 -33.24 -27.58
C GLY A 220 34.13 -32.79 -26.14
N ASP A 221 33.98 -31.49 -25.81
CA ASP A 221 34.17 -31.01 -24.43
C ASP A 221 33.03 -31.50 -23.54
N VAL A 222 33.37 -32.34 -22.56
CA VAL A 222 32.42 -32.90 -21.60
C VAL A 222 32.23 -31.94 -20.42
N GLN A 223 30.97 -31.63 -20.11
CA GLN A 223 30.59 -31.03 -18.83
C GLN A 223 29.76 -32.02 -17.99
N GLU A 224 29.96 -31.95 -16.68
CA GLU A 224 29.21 -32.72 -15.68
C GLU A 224 28.66 -31.77 -14.62
N TRP A 225 27.40 -31.97 -14.26
CA TRP A 225 26.69 -31.24 -13.21
C TRP A 225 26.21 -32.23 -12.15
N ARG A 226 26.15 -31.80 -10.90
CA ARG A 226 25.64 -32.61 -9.78
C ARG A 226 24.66 -31.80 -8.94
N ALA A 227 23.66 -32.47 -8.38
CA ALA A 227 22.74 -31.88 -7.41
C ALA A 227 22.31 -32.92 -6.36
N GLU A 228 22.33 -32.52 -5.09
CA GLU A 228 21.76 -33.29 -3.99
C GLU A 228 20.25 -33.07 -3.90
N TYR A 229 19.55 -34.14 -3.55
CA TYR A 229 18.11 -34.19 -3.33
C TYR A 229 17.80 -34.82 -1.97
N LYS A 230 16.83 -34.26 -1.25
CA LYS A 230 16.45 -34.67 0.10
C LYS A 230 14.98 -35.09 0.15
N ASP A 231 14.69 -36.02 1.06
CA ASP A 231 13.35 -36.58 1.24
C ASP A 231 12.42 -35.60 1.96
N ILE A 232 11.31 -35.21 1.32
CA ILE A 232 10.35 -34.29 1.93
C ILE A 232 9.72 -34.83 3.22
N GLN A 233 9.67 -36.14 3.45
CA GLN A 233 9.13 -36.71 4.70
C GLN A 233 9.97 -36.34 5.93
N GLN A 234 11.21 -35.91 5.71
CA GLN A 234 12.15 -35.45 6.73
C GLN A 234 12.16 -33.92 6.85
N ALA A 235 11.30 -33.22 6.10
CA ALA A 235 11.13 -31.78 6.16
C ALA A 235 9.82 -31.41 6.87
N SER A 236 9.85 -30.38 7.71
CA SER A 236 8.69 -29.89 8.44
C SER A 236 8.60 -28.36 8.38
N TRP A 237 7.37 -27.86 8.50
CA TRP A 237 7.11 -26.43 8.62
C TRP A 237 7.62 -25.90 9.97
N SER A 238 8.20 -24.70 9.96
CA SER A 238 8.58 -23.96 11.17
C SER A 238 8.11 -22.50 11.09
N SER A 239 7.61 -22.00 12.21
CA SER A 239 7.35 -20.57 12.42
C SER A 239 8.55 -19.79 12.98
N THR A 240 9.59 -20.49 13.41
CA THR A 240 10.64 -19.99 14.32
C THR A 240 12.05 -20.53 13.99
N GLY A 241 12.24 -21.04 12.76
CA GLY A 241 13.53 -21.55 12.29
C GLY A 241 14.15 -22.61 13.21
N LEU A 242 15.43 -22.45 13.51
CA LEU A 242 16.25 -23.33 14.36
C LEU A 242 16.56 -22.73 15.74
N ASP A 243 16.63 -21.40 15.85
CA ASP A 243 16.90 -20.73 17.12
C ASP A 243 15.66 -20.67 18.05
N GLY A 244 14.47 -20.94 17.52
CA GLY A 244 13.21 -20.97 18.27
C GLY A 244 12.56 -19.60 18.43
N ILE A 245 13.07 -18.57 17.75
CA ILE A 245 12.56 -17.20 17.76
C ILE A 245 11.88 -16.92 16.41
N ARG A 246 10.81 -16.10 16.41
CA ARG A 246 10.21 -15.67 15.15
C ARG A 246 11.03 -14.57 14.49
N ASP A 247 11.26 -14.70 13.19
CA ASP A 247 11.84 -13.66 12.31
C ASP A 247 10.98 -12.38 12.20
N ASP A 248 9.77 -12.35 12.78
CA ASP A 248 8.88 -11.18 12.90
C ASP A 248 8.49 -10.85 14.36
N GLN A 249 9.32 -11.23 15.35
CA GLN A 249 8.99 -11.10 16.78
C GLN A 249 8.90 -9.65 17.27
N ASN A 250 9.80 -8.75 16.87
CA ASN A 250 9.74 -7.34 17.28
C ASN A 250 8.49 -6.66 16.69
N TYR A 251 8.08 -7.02 15.47
CA TYR A 251 6.79 -6.59 14.93
C TYR A 251 5.61 -7.09 15.79
N LEU A 252 5.62 -8.34 16.24
CA LEU A 252 4.58 -8.84 17.15
C LEU A 252 4.57 -8.11 18.49
N ASP A 253 5.73 -7.90 19.11
CA ASP A 253 5.86 -7.36 20.47
C ASP A 253 5.54 -5.86 20.53
N PHE A 254 5.97 -5.07 19.53
CA PHE A 254 5.88 -3.61 19.55
C PHE A 254 4.78 -3.01 18.65
N VAL A 255 4.17 -3.81 17.77
CA VAL A 255 3.17 -3.34 16.81
C VAL A 255 1.87 -4.15 16.90
N GLU A 256 1.88 -5.43 16.52
CA GLU A 256 0.64 -6.21 16.41
C GLU A 256 -0.01 -6.49 17.77
N THR A 257 0.75 -6.86 18.80
CA THR A 257 0.18 -7.15 20.14
C THR A 257 -0.42 -5.90 20.80
N PRO A 258 0.23 -4.73 20.85
CA PRO A 258 -0.38 -3.50 21.37
C PRO A 258 -1.65 -3.09 20.62
N ILE A 259 -1.70 -3.25 19.28
CA ILE A 259 -2.88 -2.89 18.49
C ILE A 259 -4.03 -3.87 18.76
N LYS A 260 -3.77 -5.19 18.81
CA LYS A 260 -4.80 -6.18 19.16
C LYS A 260 -5.35 -5.93 20.56
N ALA A 261 -4.48 -5.71 21.55
CA ALA A 261 -4.89 -5.37 22.91
C ALA A 261 -5.82 -4.13 22.94
N PHE A 262 -5.48 -3.07 22.21
CA PHE A 262 -6.34 -1.88 22.10
C PHE A 262 -7.68 -2.16 21.41
N LEU A 263 -7.68 -2.90 20.30
CA LEU A 263 -8.86 -3.18 19.49
C LEU A 263 -9.84 -4.19 20.12
N GLU A 264 -9.36 -5.04 21.01
CA GLU A 264 -10.12 -6.10 21.70
C GLU A 264 -10.52 -5.74 23.13
N ASP A 265 -9.99 -4.65 23.69
CA ASP A 265 -10.35 -4.16 25.02
C ASP A 265 -11.83 -3.75 25.08
N PRO A 266 -12.68 -4.38 25.92
CA PRO A 266 -14.08 -4.02 26.08
C PRO A 266 -14.30 -2.58 26.58
N SER A 267 -13.31 -1.95 27.22
CA SER A 267 -13.39 -0.54 27.65
C SER A 267 -13.27 0.45 26.50
N ASN A 268 -12.69 0.02 25.37
CA ASN A 268 -12.62 0.81 24.13
C ASN A 268 -13.82 0.54 23.19
N ALA A 269 -14.71 -0.39 23.53
CA ALA A 269 -15.84 -0.78 22.70
C ALA A 269 -16.81 0.37 22.40
N ARG A 270 -17.59 0.21 21.33
CA ARG A 270 -18.71 1.11 21.00
C ARG A 270 -19.78 1.07 22.10
N PRO A 271 -20.64 2.10 22.24
CA PRO A 271 -21.72 2.12 23.23
C PRO A 271 -22.74 0.97 23.13
N ASP A 272 -22.79 0.27 21.98
CA ASP A 272 -23.60 -0.93 21.76
C ASP A 272 -22.89 -2.26 22.11
N GLY A 273 -21.65 -2.19 22.61
CA GLY A 273 -20.81 -3.34 22.94
C GLY A 273 -19.94 -3.86 21.78
N THR A 274 -20.01 -3.26 20.59
CA THR A 274 -19.18 -3.69 19.44
C THR A 274 -17.70 -3.38 19.69
N LEU A 275 -16.84 -4.41 19.66
CA LEU A 275 -15.39 -4.26 19.81
C LEU A 275 -14.79 -3.48 18.62
N LEU A 276 -13.72 -2.72 18.88
CA LEU A 276 -13.10 -1.90 17.83
C LEU A 276 -12.50 -2.73 16.70
N LYS A 277 -12.02 -3.96 16.97
CA LYS A 277 -11.57 -4.88 15.90
C LYS A 277 -12.65 -5.14 14.83
N ASP A 278 -13.92 -5.12 15.21
CA ASP A 278 -15.06 -5.39 14.33
C ASP A 278 -15.64 -4.09 13.74
N HIS A 279 -15.52 -2.97 14.44
CA HIS A 279 -15.96 -1.64 14.00
C HIS A 279 -14.97 -0.90 13.07
N VAL A 280 -13.70 -0.79 13.46
CA VAL A 280 -12.64 -0.06 12.74
C VAL A 280 -12.33 -0.71 11.41
N LEU A 281 -12.25 0.07 10.34
CA LEU A 281 -11.95 -0.37 8.97
C LEU A 281 -10.57 0.09 8.50
N TYR A 282 -10.16 1.30 8.91
CA TYR A 282 -8.96 1.96 8.40
C TYR A 282 -7.91 2.14 9.50
N ILE A 283 -6.64 1.93 9.15
CA ILE A 283 -5.49 2.20 10.02
C ILE A 283 -4.60 3.24 9.35
N VAL A 284 -4.43 4.38 10.01
CA VAL A 284 -3.55 5.46 9.55
C VAL A 284 -2.23 5.36 10.28
N VAL A 285 -1.12 5.33 9.53
CA VAL A 285 0.23 5.26 10.07
C VAL A 285 0.90 6.62 9.92
N CYS A 286 1.10 7.32 11.04
CA CYS A 286 1.68 8.66 11.06
C CYS A 286 3.21 8.66 10.91
N HIS A 287 3.73 9.86 10.61
CA HIS A 287 5.15 10.19 10.50
C HIS A 287 6.01 9.57 11.62
N GLY A 288 7.15 9.00 11.23
CA GLY A 288 8.17 8.49 12.15
C GLY A 288 7.98 7.06 12.67
N LEU A 289 6.96 6.32 12.21
CA LEU A 289 6.92 4.84 12.34
C LEU A 289 7.74 4.16 11.22
N PRO A 290 8.09 2.86 11.32
CA PRO A 290 8.87 2.17 10.30
C PRO A 290 8.14 2.07 8.96
N ARG A 291 8.91 2.06 7.85
CA ARG A 291 8.36 1.92 6.49
C ARG A 291 8.25 0.45 6.09
N THR A 292 9.14 -0.39 6.59
CA THR A 292 9.19 -1.84 6.27
C THR A 292 9.37 -2.69 7.50
N VAL A 293 8.89 -3.93 7.45
CA VAL A 293 9.03 -4.95 8.52
C VAL A 293 9.31 -6.32 7.89
N SER A 294 9.55 -7.34 8.72
CA SER A 294 9.54 -8.74 8.25
C SER A 294 8.15 -9.21 7.86
N ALA A 295 8.09 -10.02 6.80
CA ALA A 295 6.92 -10.78 6.40
C ALA A 295 6.49 -11.74 7.53
N PRO A 296 5.22 -12.22 7.53
CA PRO A 296 4.75 -13.20 8.51
C PRO A 296 5.70 -14.40 8.62
N TYR A 297 6.15 -14.70 9.84
CA TYR A 297 7.14 -15.76 10.14
C TYR A 297 8.52 -15.59 9.48
N GLY A 298 8.83 -14.40 8.94
CA GLY A 298 10.04 -14.11 8.16
C GLY A 298 10.07 -14.69 6.75
N ILE A 299 9.00 -15.33 6.30
CA ILE A 299 9.05 -16.13 5.08
C ILE A 299 9.13 -15.22 3.85
N ALA A 300 10.18 -15.41 3.06
CA ALA A 300 10.34 -14.78 1.77
C ALA A 300 9.22 -15.23 0.81
N THR A 301 8.44 -14.25 0.34
CA THR A 301 7.47 -14.43 -0.75
C THR A 301 8.22 -14.26 -2.09
N GLY A 302 7.74 -14.72 -3.26
CA GLY A 302 8.67 -14.89 -4.41
C GLY A 302 8.52 -14.18 -5.80
N VAL A 303 9.42 -13.23 -6.19
CA VAL A 303 10.06 -12.87 -7.54
C VAL A 303 11.01 -11.63 -7.46
N GLY A 304 12.32 -11.86 -7.31
CA GLY A 304 13.37 -10.83 -7.34
C GLY A 304 14.29 -11.01 -8.54
N LEU A 305 15.61 -10.85 -8.35
CA LEU A 305 16.61 -11.22 -9.36
C LEU A 305 16.63 -12.74 -9.62
N GLU A 306 16.20 -13.53 -8.63
CA GLU A 306 15.79 -14.92 -8.82
C GLU A 306 14.28 -14.96 -9.06
N LEU A 307 13.89 -15.60 -10.17
CA LEU A 307 12.49 -15.73 -10.54
C LEU A 307 11.81 -16.65 -9.52
N ARG A 308 11.09 -16.00 -8.60
CA ARG A 308 10.39 -16.49 -7.40
C ARG A 308 11.05 -16.25 -6.02
N ASP A 309 11.91 -15.23 -5.83
CA ASP A 309 12.29 -14.72 -4.48
C ASP A 309 12.24 -13.17 -4.30
N TYR A 310 11.22 -12.61 -3.63
CA TYR A 310 11.06 -11.18 -3.26
C TYR A 310 11.77 -10.80 -1.94
N GLY A 311 12.41 -11.76 -1.26
CA GLY A 311 12.89 -11.59 0.11
C GLY A 311 11.76 -11.49 1.14
N SER A 312 12.17 -11.38 2.40
CA SER A 312 11.31 -11.39 3.60
C SER A 312 10.79 -10.00 4.02
N LYS A 313 10.95 -8.96 3.20
CA LYS A 313 10.56 -7.58 3.55
C LYS A 313 9.21 -7.19 2.96
N ILE A 314 8.37 -6.58 3.79
CA ILE A 314 7.01 -6.13 3.47
C ILE A 314 6.84 -4.65 3.89
N ASP A 315 5.95 -3.92 3.24
CA ASP A 315 5.50 -2.59 3.70
C ASP A 315 4.78 -2.70 5.07
N PHE A 316 5.05 -1.75 5.96
CA PHE A 316 4.51 -1.75 7.32
C PHE A 316 2.96 -1.75 7.35
N CYS A 317 2.32 -0.99 6.45
CA CYS A 317 0.86 -0.96 6.33
C CYS A 317 0.31 -2.27 5.76
N GLN A 318 0.97 -2.86 4.75
CA GLN A 318 0.59 -4.17 4.21
C GLN A 318 0.64 -5.27 5.29
N ARG A 319 1.61 -5.23 6.23
CA ARG A 319 1.66 -6.18 7.35
C ARG A 319 0.54 -5.96 8.37
N LEU A 320 0.19 -4.70 8.67
CA LEU A 320 -0.95 -4.33 9.53
C LEU A 320 -2.30 -4.75 8.94
N GLN A 321 -2.49 -4.54 7.64
CA GLN A 321 -3.68 -4.95 6.88
C GLN A 321 -3.96 -6.46 6.98
N LEU A 322 -2.92 -7.26 7.21
CA LEU A 322 -2.98 -8.72 7.34
C LEU A 322 -2.89 -9.22 8.80
N MET A 323 -3.01 -8.34 9.79
CA MET A 323 -2.85 -8.64 11.22
C MET A 323 -3.83 -9.70 11.78
N TYR A 324 -5.03 -9.82 11.20
CA TYR A 324 -6.03 -10.84 11.54
C TYR A 324 -6.27 -11.85 10.41
N TYR A 325 -5.37 -11.91 9.42
CA TYR A 325 -5.44 -12.90 8.36
C TYR A 325 -5.03 -14.28 8.92
N ASP A 326 -5.89 -15.29 8.79
CA ASP A 326 -5.61 -16.63 9.32
C ASP A 326 -4.69 -17.42 8.39
N TYR A 327 -3.40 -17.10 8.47
CA TYR A 327 -2.35 -17.80 7.73
C TYR A 327 -2.37 -19.32 7.95
N LYS A 328 -2.73 -19.78 9.15
CA LYS A 328 -2.67 -21.19 9.52
C LYS A 328 -3.76 -22.00 8.82
N SER A 329 -5.01 -21.54 8.83
CA SER A 329 -6.08 -22.25 8.12
C SER A 329 -5.99 -22.11 6.60
N LEU A 330 -5.49 -20.98 6.08
CA LEU A 330 -5.47 -20.69 4.65
C LEU A 330 -4.26 -21.26 3.89
N HIS A 331 -3.12 -21.45 4.55
CA HIS A 331 -1.89 -21.96 3.91
C HIS A 331 -1.47 -23.36 4.39
N HIS A 332 -2.23 -23.97 5.30
CA HIS A 332 -2.17 -25.36 5.77
C HIS A 332 -0.83 -25.85 6.38
N ASN A 333 0.18 -25.00 6.54
CA ASN A 333 1.49 -25.35 7.12
C ASN A 333 2.17 -26.58 6.47
N GLU A 334 1.88 -26.85 5.20
CA GLU A 334 2.46 -27.97 4.44
C GLU A 334 3.78 -27.57 3.77
N VAL A 335 4.75 -28.49 3.79
CA VAL A 335 5.96 -28.41 2.96
C VAL A 335 5.65 -28.96 1.57
N GLN A 336 6.10 -28.26 0.53
CA GLN A 336 5.86 -28.59 -0.87
C GLN A 336 7.09 -28.22 -1.74
N PRO A 337 7.29 -28.93 -2.88
CA PRO A 337 8.30 -28.58 -3.86
C PRO A 337 7.88 -27.31 -4.60
N MET A 338 8.71 -26.28 -4.54
CA MET A 338 8.50 -25.04 -5.26
C MET A 338 9.67 -24.78 -6.20
N ARG A 339 9.36 -24.64 -7.49
CA ARG A 339 10.35 -24.32 -8.52
C ARG A 339 10.69 -22.84 -8.51
N PHE A 340 11.95 -22.50 -8.33
CA PHE A 340 12.57 -21.20 -8.59
C PHE A 340 13.31 -21.27 -9.93
N ALA A 341 13.49 -20.14 -10.61
CA ALA A 341 14.43 -20.10 -11.74
C ALA A 341 15.87 -19.92 -11.21
N PRO A 342 16.89 -20.40 -11.94
CA PRO A 342 18.27 -20.07 -11.63
C PRO A 342 18.48 -18.54 -11.65
N ALA A 343 19.32 -18.04 -10.76
CA ALA A 343 19.76 -16.64 -10.75
C ALA A 343 20.25 -16.20 -12.14
N ALA A 344 20.00 -14.94 -12.51
CA ALA A 344 20.47 -14.39 -13.79
C ALA A 344 22.01 -14.42 -13.96
N SER A 345 22.76 -14.66 -12.88
CA SER A 345 24.21 -14.87 -12.85
C SER A 345 24.67 -16.33 -12.89
N SER A 346 23.80 -17.33 -12.62
CA SER A 346 24.20 -18.74 -12.52
C SER A 346 24.22 -19.45 -13.87
N THR A 347 25.19 -19.07 -14.69
CA THR A 347 25.51 -19.68 -16.00
C THR A 347 26.15 -21.09 -15.91
N SER A 348 25.91 -21.84 -14.81
CA SER A 348 26.67 -23.05 -14.48
C SER A 348 25.88 -24.25 -13.94
N GLY A 349 24.57 -24.14 -13.69
CA GLY A 349 23.76 -25.25 -13.13
C GLY A 349 22.77 -25.84 -14.13
N ALA A 350 22.89 -27.13 -14.46
CA ALA A 350 21.91 -27.83 -15.29
C ALA A 350 20.66 -28.30 -14.52
N PHE A 351 20.69 -28.35 -13.19
CA PHE A 351 19.56 -28.77 -12.36
C PHE A 351 18.67 -27.60 -11.96
N ALA A 352 17.35 -27.77 -12.05
CA ALA A 352 16.40 -26.75 -11.60
C ALA A 352 16.38 -26.63 -10.06
N ASN A 353 16.12 -25.42 -9.57
CA ASN A 353 15.93 -25.15 -8.14
C ASN A 353 14.49 -25.48 -7.74
N ILE A 354 14.18 -26.78 -7.58
CA ILE A 354 12.90 -27.25 -7.04
C ILE A 354 13.08 -27.48 -5.55
N LEU A 355 12.89 -26.42 -4.76
CA LEU A 355 13.29 -26.34 -3.36
C LEU A 355 12.11 -26.62 -2.42
N LEU A 356 12.43 -27.10 -1.22
CA LEU A 356 11.44 -27.32 -0.16
C LEU A 356 10.94 -25.96 0.38
N ARG A 357 9.65 -25.69 0.26
CA ARG A 357 9.00 -24.42 0.65
C ARG A 357 7.64 -24.65 1.28
N THR A 358 7.08 -23.60 1.86
CA THR A 358 5.69 -23.58 2.33
C THR A 358 4.77 -22.94 1.27
N ARG A 359 3.45 -22.94 1.49
CA ARG A 359 2.53 -22.09 0.68
C ARG A 359 2.67 -20.60 0.96
N LEU A 360 3.34 -20.19 2.04
CA LEU A 360 3.56 -18.79 2.41
C LEU A 360 4.66 -18.13 1.57
N SER A 361 5.52 -18.93 0.90
CA SER A 361 6.50 -18.39 -0.06
C SER A 361 5.88 -17.93 -1.40
N MET A 362 4.59 -18.19 -1.62
CA MET A 362 3.85 -17.61 -2.75
C MET A 362 3.22 -16.28 -2.36
N PRO A 363 3.12 -15.31 -3.29
CA PRO A 363 2.32 -14.10 -3.08
C PRO A 363 0.89 -14.38 -2.70
N LEU A 364 0.41 -13.58 -1.77
CA LEU A 364 -1.00 -13.46 -1.44
C LEU A 364 -1.70 -12.75 -2.62
N GLN A 365 -2.15 -13.50 -3.62
CA GLN A 365 -2.72 -12.97 -4.86
C GLN A 365 -4.18 -13.42 -5.14
N GLY A 366 -5.04 -12.46 -5.48
CA GLY A 366 -6.36 -12.70 -6.11
C GLY A 366 -7.58 -12.60 -5.19
N VAL A 367 -8.77 -12.90 -5.76
CA VAL A 367 -10.08 -12.79 -5.10
C VAL A 367 -10.23 -13.70 -3.86
N GLU A 368 -9.54 -14.85 -3.85
CA GLU A 368 -9.52 -15.77 -2.70
C GLU A 368 -8.53 -15.37 -1.61
N ILE A 369 -7.93 -14.19 -1.72
CA ILE A 369 -7.01 -13.61 -0.74
C ILE A 369 -7.57 -12.27 -0.27
N ASN A 370 -7.91 -11.38 -1.21
CA ASN A 370 -8.57 -10.10 -0.93
C ASN A 370 -10.05 -10.18 -1.35
N PRO A 371 -11.00 -10.37 -0.41
CA PRO A 371 -12.42 -10.49 -0.73
C PRO A 371 -13.09 -9.18 -1.18
N PHE A 372 -12.36 -8.06 -1.15
CA PHE A 372 -12.83 -6.74 -1.59
C PHE A 372 -12.29 -6.32 -2.96
N VAL A 373 -11.43 -7.13 -3.58
CA VAL A 373 -10.82 -6.79 -4.86
C VAL A 373 -11.87 -6.71 -5.97
N HIS A 374 -11.75 -5.71 -6.85
CA HIS A 374 -12.66 -5.55 -7.98
C HIS A 374 -12.49 -6.74 -8.95
N PRO A 375 -13.56 -7.43 -9.40
CA PRO A 375 -13.39 -8.66 -10.18
C PRO A 375 -12.62 -8.45 -11.51
N ALA A 376 -12.85 -7.34 -12.23
CA ALA A 376 -12.07 -6.92 -13.40
C ALA A 376 -10.67 -6.30 -13.13
N ALA A 377 -10.18 -6.25 -11.89
CA ALA A 377 -8.85 -5.73 -11.60
C ALA A 377 -7.77 -6.52 -12.38
N TYR A 378 -6.91 -5.79 -13.08
CA TYR A 378 -5.81 -6.29 -13.94
C TYR A 378 -6.21 -7.24 -15.08
N ARG A 379 -7.51 -7.47 -15.34
CA ARG A 379 -7.96 -8.19 -16.52
C ARG A 379 -7.58 -7.41 -17.79
N LYS A 380 -7.02 -8.12 -18.77
CA LYS A 380 -6.65 -7.57 -20.09
C LYS A 380 -7.85 -7.58 -21.03
N GLY A 381 -8.22 -6.42 -21.56
CA GLY A 381 -9.34 -6.28 -22.49
C GLY A 381 -10.72 -6.37 -21.84
N GLY A 382 -11.76 -6.08 -22.62
CA GLY A 382 -13.15 -6.03 -22.18
C GLY A 382 -13.58 -4.67 -21.62
N ASN A 383 -14.89 -4.42 -21.65
CA ASN A 383 -15.50 -3.27 -20.98
C ASN A 383 -15.64 -3.59 -19.49
N LYS A 384 -14.98 -2.83 -18.60
CA LYS A 384 -15.11 -2.99 -17.14
C LYS A 384 -16.39 -2.37 -16.59
N ALA A 385 -17.11 -1.55 -17.36
CA ALA A 385 -18.37 -0.97 -16.93
C ALA A 385 -19.44 -2.05 -16.79
N GLY A 386 -19.99 -2.19 -15.58
CA GLY A 386 -21.06 -3.13 -15.24
C GLY A 386 -20.70 -4.10 -14.10
N GLU A 387 -19.42 -4.36 -13.87
CA GLU A 387 -18.97 -5.00 -12.63
C GLU A 387 -18.79 -3.92 -11.55
N SER A 388 -19.31 -4.17 -10.34
CA SER A 388 -19.10 -3.29 -9.19
C SER A 388 -18.12 -3.92 -8.20
N SER A 389 -17.17 -3.11 -7.69
CA SER A 389 -16.36 -3.56 -6.55
C SER A 389 -17.24 -3.79 -5.32
N PRO A 390 -17.02 -4.88 -4.55
CA PRO A 390 -17.55 -5.00 -3.20
C PRO A 390 -17.22 -3.74 -2.38
N ARG A 391 -18.18 -3.24 -1.59
CA ARG A 391 -17.95 -2.14 -0.64
C ARG A 391 -17.14 -2.65 0.55
N PHE A 392 -16.17 -1.86 1.02
CA PHE A 392 -15.42 -2.17 2.23
C PHE A 392 -16.19 -1.67 3.47
N THR A 393 -16.95 -2.58 4.08
CA THR A 393 -17.76 -2.30 5.27
C THR A 393 -17.60 -3.41 6.31
N SER A 394 -17.86 -3.09 7.59
CA SER A 394 -17.73 -4.05 8.70
C SER A 394 -18.61 -5.29 8.49
N ALA A 395 -19.84 -5.09 8.01
CA ALA A 395 -20.77 -6.17 7.68
C ALA A 395 -20.27 -7.06 6.52
N ARG A 396 -19.60 -6.50 5.51
CA ARG A 396 -18.99 -7.28 4.42
C ARG A 396 -17.74 -8.03 4.88
N ARG A 397 -16.92 -7.42 5.74
CA ARG A 397 -15.73 -8.04 6.34
C ARG A 397 -16.10 -9.25 7.21
N ALA A 398 -17.16 -9.15 8.00
CA ALA A 398 -17.64 -10.23 8.86
C ALA A 398 -18.02 -11.52 8.09
N LEU A 399 -18.23 -11.46 6.76
CA LEU A 399 -18.50 -12.63 5.92
C LEU A 399 -17.25 -13.50 5.64
N ARG A 400 -16.04 -12.99 5.88
CA ARG A 400 -14.76 -13.72 5.70
C ARG A 400 -13.86 -13.49 6.93
N PRO A 401 -14.21 -14.05 8.10
CA PRO A 401 -13.43 -13.85 9.33
C PRO A 401 -12.03 -14.47 9.24
N ASP A 402 -11.84 -15.48 8.38
CA ASP A 402 -10.52 -16.06 8.05
C ASP A 402 -9.62 -15.08 7.25
N ARG A 403 -10.21 -14.06 6.63
CA ARG A 403 -9.56 -12.99 5.86
C ARG A 403 -9.99 -11.63 6.40
N HIS A 404 -9.92 -11.45 7.72
CA HIS A 404 -10.25 -10.18 8.35
C HIS A 404 -9.19 -9.13 7.99
N LEU A 405 -9.52 -8.26 7.04
CA LEU A 405 -8.65 -7.18 6.57
C LEU A 405 -8.99 -5.83 7.21
N PHE A 406 -7.95 -5.03 7.42
CA PHE A 406 -8.04 -3.58 7.57
C PHE A 406 -7.42 -2.94 6.32
N PHE A 407 -7.81 -1.73 5.93
CA PHE A 407 -7.01 -0.97 4.96
C PHE A 407 -6.05 -0.06 5.71
N ALA A 408 -4.75 -0.13 5.39
CA ALA A 408 -3.74 0.68 6.06
C ALA A 408 -2.98 1.58 5.08
N MET A 409 -2.75 2.84 5.48
CA MET A 409 -2.14 3.89 4.64
C MET A 409 -1.30 4.85 5.47
N ARG A 410 -0.25 5.43 4.89
CA ARG A 410 0.68 6.31 5.60
C ARG A 410 0.36 7.78 5.39
N VAL A 411 0.30 8.54 6.48
CA VAL A 411 0.32 10.01 6.48
C VAL A 411 1.73 10.41 6.91
N ASP A 412 2.62 10.51 5.93
CA ASP A 412 4.06 10.67 6.13
C ASP A 412 4.72 11.46 4.98
N GLY A 413 5.87 12.06 5.24
CA GLY A 413 6.66 12.86 4.31
C GLY A 413 8.12 12.98 4.77
N GLN A 414 8.86 13.95 4.24
CA GLN A 414 10.20 14.31 4.72
C GLN A 414 10.14 15.06 6.06
N THR A 415 9.02 15.71 6.37
CA THR A 415 8.77 16.43 7.62
C THR A 415 7.37 16.14 8.17
N PRO A 416 7.12 16.32 9.48
CA PRO A 416 5.78 16.22 10.04
C PRO A 416 4.81 17.28 9.48
N LEU A 417 5.29 18.45 9.02
CA LEU A 417 4.46 19.43 8.33
C LEU A 417 3.95 18.89 6.99
N GLU A 418 4.81 18.29 6.17
CA GLU A 418 4.40 17.66 4.91
C GLU A 418 3.39 16.52 5.13
N ALA A 419 3.52 15.79 6.24
CA ALA A 419 2.54 14.79 6.67
C ALA A 419 1.18 15.43 7.04
N MET A 420 1.15 16.50 7.86
CA MET A 420 -0.08 17.24 8.17
C MET A 420 -0.76 17.79 6.91
N GLU A 421 0.03 18.33 5.98
CA GLU A 421 -0.48 18.88 4.73
C GLU A 421 -1.19 17.83 3.86
N LEU A 422 -0.82 16.54 3.93
CA LEU A 422 -1.54 15.49 3.20
C LEU A 422 -3.00 15.41 3.66
N VAL A 423 -3.23 15.49 4.97
CA VAL A 423 -4.56 15.52 5.59
C VAL A 423 -5.30 16.80 5.19
N ASP A 424 -4.65 17.96 5.27
CA ASP A 424 -5.30 19.23 4.94
C ASP A 424 -5.72 19.29 3.48
N ARG A 425 -4.88 18.80 2.56
CA ARG A 425 -5.19 18.69 1.13
C ARG A 425 -6.29 17.68 0.85
N ALA A 426 -6.34 16.56 1.58
CA ALA A 426 -7.40 15.58 1.48
C ALA A 426 -8.76 16.13 1.95
N VAL A 427 -8.81 16.73 3.14
CA VAL A 427 -10.05 17.26 3.72
C VAL A 427 -10.58 18.46 2.92
N TYR A 428 -9.69 19.34 2.43
CA TYR A 428 -10.06 20.40 1.49
C TYR A 428 -10.65 19.82 0.20
N ALA A 429 -9.99 18.83 -0.40
CA ALA A 429 -10.40 18.25 -1.67
C ALA A 429 -11.72 17.48 -1.57
N SER A 430 -11.95 16.72 -0.49
CA SER A 430 -13.22 16.04 -0.20
C SER A 430 -14.42 16.98 -0.16
N ARG A 431 -14.22 18.30 -0.07
CA ARG A 431 -15.27 19.30 -0.06
C ARG A 431 -15.32 20.19 -1.31
N TYR A 432 -14.16 20.58 -1.84
CA TYR A 432 -14.04 21.63 -2.86
C TYR A 432 -13.47 21.15 -4.20
N ALA A 433 -12.86 19.97 -4.29
CA ALA A 433 -12.17 19.55 -5.51
C ALA A 433 -13.14 19.28 -6.67
N GLY A 434 -13.01 20.06 -7.74
CA GLY A 434 -13.88 19.97 -8.91
C GLY A 434 -13.34 20.77 -10.11
N PRO A 435 -14.11 20.85 -11.21
CA PRO A 435 -13.68 21.47 -12.47
C PRO A 435 -13.19 22.92 -12.38
N GLN A 436 -13.62 23.68 -11.36
CA GLN A 436 -13.31 25.10 -11.19
C GLN A 436 -12.05 25.37 -10.36
N MET A 437 -11.50 24.36 -9.69
CA MET A 437 -10.28 24.48 -8.90
C MET A 437 -9.06 24.58 -9.82
N GLY A 438 -8.16 25.52 -9.56
CA GLY A 438 -7.02 25.87 -10.42
C GLY A 438 -7.34 26.76 -11.61
N VAL A 439 -8.60 27.19 -11.76
CA VAL A 439 -9.05 28.02 -12.89
C VAL A 439 -9.16 29.48 -12.46
N LEU A 440 -8.26 30.33 -12.96
CA LEU A 440 -8.32 31.79 -12.77
C LEU A 440 -9.10 32.46 -13.90
N ALA A 441 -9.65 33.64 -13.63
CA ALA A 441 -10.18 34.52 -14.68
C ALA A 441 -9.06 34.89 -15.67
N ASP A 442 -9.42 35.04 -16.94
CA ASP A 442 -8.55 35.49 -18.04
C ASP A 442 -7.30 34.64 -18.34
N VAL A 443 -7.12 33.48 -17.69
CA VAL A 443 -6.04 32.51 -17.97
C VAL A 443 -6.55 31.39 -18.89
N PRO A 444 -6.16 31.34 -20.19
CA PRO A 444 -6.67 30.35 -21.13
C PRO A 444 -6.04 28.96 -20.93
N LEU A 445 -6.84 27.99 -20.48
CA LEU A 445 -6.41 26.61 -20.21
C LEU A 445 -6.48 25.69 -21.46
N LEU A 446 -5.66 25.98 -22.48
CA LEU A 446 -5.60 25.25 -23.75
C LEU A 446 -5.01 23.83 -23.63
N GLN A 447 -5.52 22.86 -24.37
CA GLN A 447 -4.92 21.52 -24.44
C GLN A 447 -3.60 21.59 -25.24
N THR A 448 -2.47 21.31 -24.58
CA THR A 448 -1.15 21.24 -25.23
C THR A 448 -0.37 20.01 -24.73
N PRO A 449 0.52 19.41 -25.54
CA PRO A 449 1.32 18.27 -25.09
C PRO A 449 2.13 18.55 -23.82
N GLU A 450 2.61 19.78 -23.65
CA GLU A 450 3.44 20.21 -22.51
C GLU A 450 2.60 20.33 -21.22
N ARG A 451 1.36 20.82 -21.31
CA ARG A 451 0.49 21.07 -20.15
C ARG A 451 -0.35 19.86 -19.77
N THR A 452 -0.87 19.15 -20.76
CA THR A 452 -1.86 18.08 -20.56
C THR A 452 -1.43 16.72 -21.10
N GLY A 453 -0.33 16.64 -21.85
CA GLY A 453 -0.01 15.46 -22.63
C GLY A 453 -1.06 15.17 -23.71
N GLU A 454 -1.06 13.92 -24.19
CA GLU A 454 -1.94 13.47 -25.28
C GLU A 454 -3.26 12.88 -24.73
N ILE A 455 -4.18 13.74 -24.31
CA ILE A 455 -5.56 13.32 -23.98
C ILE A 455 -6.27 12.92 -25.28
N GLY A 456 -6.48 11.62 -25.46
CA GLY A 456 -7.16 11.02 -26.61
C GLY A 456 -8.26 10.04 -26.21
N ALA A 457 -8.95 9.48 -27.20
CA ALA A 457 -10.08 8.58 -26.98
C ALA A 457 -9.67 7.33 -26.19
N ARG A 458 -10.49 6.93 -25.20
CA ARG A 458 -10.28 5.82 -24.27
C ARG A 458 -9.06 5.99 -23.34
N THR A 459 -8.56 7.21 -23.16
CA THR A 459 -7.60 7.52 -22.09
C THR A 459 -8.32 7.65 -20.74
N PRO A 460 -7.65 7.39 -19.59
CA PRO A 460 -8.23 7.65 -18.27
C PRO A 460 -8.52 9.14 -18.00
N ALA A 461 -7.87 10.05 -18.75
CA ALA A 461 -8.07 11.49 -18.67
C ALA A 461 -9.39 11.97 -19.31
N GLU A 462 -9.80 11.37 -20.44
CA GLU A 462 -10.99 11.76 -21.21
C GLU A 462 -12.27 11.92 -20.34
N PRO A 463 -12.66 10.95 -19.48
CA PRO A 463 -13.88 11.06 -18.67
C PRO A 463 -13.83 12.11 -17.53
N PHE A 464 -12.69 12.75 -17.29
CA PHE A 464 -12.54 13.95 -16.46
C PHE A 464 -12.54 15.22 -17.33
N TRP A 465 -11.84 15.18 -18.46
CA TRP A 465 -11.80 16.28 -19.42
C TRP A 465 -13.20 16.68 -19.90
N ASP A 466 -14.04 15.69 -20.23
CA ASP A 466 -15.45 15.89 -20.63
C ASP A 466 -16.30 16.51 -19.52
N LYS A 467 -15.95 16.25 -18.25
CA LYS A 467 -16.57 16.85 -17.06
C LYS A 467 -16.03 18.25 -16.72
N GLY A 468 -15.16 18.81 -17.56
CA GLY A 468 -14.63 20.16 -17.39
C GLY A 468 -13.33 20.25 -16.57
N TYR A 469 -12.73 19.14 -16.13
CA TYR A 469 -11.45 19.19 -15.41
C TYR A 469 -10.33 19.57 -16.39
N ARG A 470 -9.49 20.55 -16.02
CA ARG A 470 -8.43 21.11 -16.90
C ARG A 470 -7.01 20.93 -16.40
N HIS A 471 -6.84 20.42 -15.19
CA HIS A 471 -5.53 20.15 -14.55
C HIS A 471 -5.32 18.64 -14.54
N LEU A 472 -4.93 18.10 -15.68
CA LEU A 472 -4.72 16.66 -15.94
C LEU A 472 -3.44 16.54 -16.76
N PHE A 473 -2.57 15.58 -16.46
CA PHE A 473 -1.40 15.30 -17.31
C PHE A 473 -1.39 13.84 -17.75
N GLN A 474 -1.53 13.61 -19.06
CA GLN A 474 -1.61 12.30 -19.69
C GLN A 474 -0.22 11.89 -20.21
N HIS A 475 0.48 11.01 -19.50
CA HIS A 475 1.84 10.58 -19.87
C HIS A 475 1.87 9.90 -21.25
N PRO A 476 2.72 10.34 -22.19
CA PRO A 476 2.66 9.87 -23.59
C PRO A 476 3.28 8.48 -23.83
N LYS A 477 4.04 7.93 -22.87
CA LYS A 477 4.61 6.57 -22.95
C LYS A 477 4.66 5.92 -21.57
N GLY A 478 3.86 4.86 -21.36
CA GLY A 478 4.05 4.01 -20.19
C GLY A 478 2.81 3.30 -19.65
N LYS A 479 3.06 2.59 -18.54
CA LYS A 479 2.10 1.82 -17.74
C LYS A 479 1.62 2.60 -16.49
N VAL A 480 1.55 3.92 -16.64
CA VAL A 480 0.87 4.92 -15.80
C VAL A 480 0.41 5.97 -16.80
N ARG A 481 -0.83 6.44 -16.71
CA ARG A 481 -1.39 7.32 -17.74
C ARG A 481 -1.74 8.70 -17.21
N LEU A 482 -2.25 8.84 -15.99
CA LEU A 482 -2.82 10.13 -15.53
C LEU A 482 -2.21 10.64 -14.21
N ASP A 483 -1.65 11.85 -14.23
CA ASP A 483 -1.53 12.68 -13.03
C ASP A 483 -2.80 13.56 -12.91
N LEU A 484 -3.60 13.34 -11.86
CA LEU A 484 -4.83 14.09 -11.59
C LEU A 484 -4.52 15.37 -10.79
N PHE A 485 -5.15 16.49 -11.17
CA PHE A 485 -4.98 17.82 -10.58
C PHE A 485 -3.55 18.38 -10.62
N LYS A 486 -2.79 18.06 -11.68
CA LYS A 486 -1.47 18.65 -11.93
C LYS A 486 -1.62 20.07 -12.50
N LEU A 487 -1.10 21.05 -11.77
CA LEU A 487 -1.02 22.47 -12.13
C LEU A 487 0.32 22.77 -12.81
N ALA A 488 0.28 23.51 -13.92
CA ALA A 488 1.47 23.94 -14.65
C ALA A 488 1.98 25.30 -14.13
N PRO A 489 3.26 25.65 -14.35
CA PRO A 489 3.85 26.89 -13.85
C PRO A 489 3.24 28.18 -14.43
N ASP A 490 2.60 28.14 -15.60
CA ASP A 490 2.06 29.33 -16.27
C ASP A 490 0.56 29.57 -16.04
N CYS A 491 -0.01 29.03 -14.95
CA CYS A 491 -1.44 29.14 -14.63
C CYS A 491 -1.82 30.39 -13.80
N GLY A 492 -0.91 31.37 -13.64
CA GLY A 492 -1.14 32.60 -12.87
C GLY A 492 -1.00 32.48 -11.34
N PHE A 493 -0.67 31.28 -10.86
CA PHE A 493 -0.35 30.94 -9.47
C PHE A 493 1.11 31.25 -9.14
N PHE A 494 1.53 31.06 -7.88
CA PHE A 494 2.89 31.40 -7.43
C PHE A 494 3.96 30.33 -7.74
N ASN A 495 3.59 29.16 -8.27
CA ASN A 495 4.53 28.06 -8.54
C ASN A 495 5.36 28.28 -9.82
N THR A 496 6.69 28.14 -9.71
CA THR A 496 7.63 28.21 -10.85
C THR A 496 7.84 26.86 -11.54
N GLY A 497 7.51 25.76 -10.86
CA GLY A 497 7.43 24.41 -11.45
C GLY A 497 6.01 23.82 -11.44
N PRO A 498 5.83 22.58 -11.95
CA PRO A 498 4.60 21.85 -11.79
C PRO A 498 4.31 21.54 -10.31
N VAL A 499 3.09 21.78 -9.85
CA VAL A 499 2.62 21.42 -8.51
C VAL A 499 1.27 20.71 -8.61
N PHE A 500 0.76 20.15 -7.51
CA PHE A 500 -0.58 19.58 -7.46
C PHE A 500 -1.54 20.50 -6.72
N LEU A 501 -2.75 20.65 -7.25
CA LEU A 501 -3.87 21.20 -6.48
C LEU A 501 -4.30 20.17 -5.41
N PRO A 502 -5.00 20.59 -4.35
CA PRO A 502 -5.52 19.67 -3.34
C PRO A 502 -6.37 18.55 -3.95
N GLY A 503 -6.18 17.32 -3.48
CA GLY A 503 -6.81 16.14 -4.06
C GLY A 503 -6.04 15.53 -5.23
N GLY A 504 -4.86 16.08 -5.58
CA GLY A 504 -4.01 15.57 -6.64
C GLY A 504 -3.52 14.15 -6.39
N ILE A 505 -3.53 13.35 -7.45
CA ILE A 505 -3.19 11.93 -7.42
C ILE A 505 -2.19 11.63 -8.53
N ALA A 506 -1.01 11.14 -8.16
CA ALA A 506 0.00 10.66 -9.09
C ALA A 506 0.77 9.51 -8.43
N ALA A 507 1.10 8.47 -9.19
CA ALA A 507 1.79 7.30 -8.67
C ALA A 507 2.86 6.82 -9.64
N PHE A 508 4.08 6.55 -9.14
CA PHE A 508 5.17 6.04 -9.95
C PHE A 508 5.90 4.90 -9.22
N VAL A 509 5.29 3.72 -9.32
CA VAL A 509 5.82 2.50 -8.70
C VAL A 509 6.78 1.84 -9.69
N GLN A 510 8.08 1.83 -9.36
CA GLN A 510 9.12 1.07 -10.04
C GLN A 510 10.07 0.45 -9.00
N SER A 511 10.69 -0.69 -9.31
CA SER A 511 11.56 -1.43 -8.38
C SER A 511 12.80 -0.67 -7.90
N ASN A 512 13.22 0.36 -8.64
CA ASN A 512 14.32 1.26 -8.31
C ASN A 512 13.85 2.62 -7.74
N GLN A 513 12.58 2.76 -7.35
CA GLN A 513 11.98 4.00 -6.84
C GLN A 513 11.25 3.76 -5.51
N GLY A 514 11.64 4.48 -4.45
CA GLY A 514 11.04 4.32 -3.14
C GLY A 514 11.63 5.26 -2.10
N TRP A 515 11.14 5.13 -0.86
CA TRP A 515 11.44 6.06 0.24
C TRP A 515 12.94 6.29 0.50
N ASN A 516 13.76 5.25 0.44
CA ASN A 516 15.21 5.32 0.68
C ASN A 516 16.03 5.79 -0.54
N VAL A 517 15.38 6.22 -1.63
CA VAL A 517 16.02 6.77 -2.84
C VAL A 517 15.73 8.27 -2.90
N LYS A 518 16.72 9.10 -2.53
CA LYS A 518 16.59 10.57 -2.34
C LYS A 518 15.91 11.28 -3.51
N ASP A 519 16.32 10.94 -4.73
CA ASP A 519 15.88 11.59 -5.97
C ASP A 519 14.81 10.78 -6.71
N SER A 520 14.03 9.98 -5.99
CA SER A 520 12.92 9.24 -6.60
C SER A 520 11.73 10.15 -6.96
N ARG A 521 11.02 9.79 -8.04
CA ARG A 521 9.75 10.46 -8.44
C ARG A 521 8.71 10.46 -7.34
N PHE A 522 8.79 9.50 -6.42
CA PHE A 522 7.95 9.45 -5.24
C PHE A 522 8.15 10.67 -4.33
N HIS A 523 9.40 11.03 -4.03
CA HIS A 523 9.71 12.28 -3.29
C HIS A 523 9.47 13.53 -4.13
N GLU A 524 9.62 13.45 -5.45
CA GLU A 524 9.25 14.54 -6.36
C GLU A 524 7.78 14.92 -6.20
N PHE A 525 6.86 13.95 -6.26
CA PHE A 525 5.42 14.21 -6.11
C PHE A 525 5.05 14.76 -4.73
N LEU A 526 5.69 14.28 -3.65
CA LEU A 526 5.47 14.81 -2.29
C LEU A 526 5.87 16.31 -2.22
N ARG A 527 7.06 16.66 -2.70
CA ARG A 527 7.53 18.06 -2.79
C ARG A 527 6.63 18.93 -3.67
N GLN A 528 6.07 18.38 -4.75
CA GLN A 528 5.10 19.05 -5.63
C GLN A 528 3.70 19.19 -5.01
N GLY A 529 3.44 18.63 -3.82
CA GLY A 529 2.16 18.76 -3.13
C GLY A 529 1.09 17.73 -3.53
N VAL A 530 1.46 16.52 -3.97
CA VAL A 530 0.50 15.43 -4.26
C VAL A 530 -0.27 14.98 -3.01
N THR A 531 -1.58 14.80 -3.09
CA THR A 531 -2.43 14.37 -1.97
C THR A 531 -2.44 12.86 -1.79
N VAL A 532 -2.35 12.09 -2.89
CA VAL A 532 -2.25 10.62 -2.86
C VAL A 532 -1.16 10.16 -3.82
N THR A 533 -0.24 9.32 -3.33
CA THR A 533 0.84 8.71 -4.12
C THR A 533 1.17 7.29 -3.65
N ALA A 534 1.94 6.57 -4.47
CA ALA A 534 2.44 5.23 -4.15
C ALA A 534 3.87 5.04 -4.70
N GLY A 535 4.67 4.25 -3.97
CA GLY A 535 6.07 3.93 -4.30
C GLY A 535 6.56 2.70 -3.53
N SER A 536 7.81 2.29 -3.72
CA SER A 536 8.36 1.19 -2.90
C SER A 536 8.63 1.65 -1.47
N ALA A 537 8.19 0.87 -0.49
CA ALA A 537 8.49 1.02 0.93
C ALA A 537 10.02 1.01 1.18
N ARG A 538 10.75 0.19 0.42
CA ARG A 538 12.22 0.14 0.37
C ARG A 538 12.72 -0.38 -0.98
N VAL A 539 13.81 0.19 -1.46
CA VAL A 539 14.57 -0.23 -2.64
C VAL A 539 15.88 -0.87 -2.19
N ASP A 540 16.06 -2.13 -2.54
CA ASP A 540 17.27 -2.91 -2.48
C ASP A 540 17.47 -3.53 -3.87
N PRO A 541 18.52 -3.16 -4.63
CA PRO A 541 18.72 -3.66 -6.00
C PRO A 541 18.85 -5.19 -6.13
N ARG A 542 19.07 -5.92 -5.04
CA ARG A 542 19.18 -7.39 -5.02
C ARG A 542 17.93 -8.08 -4.49
N GLN A 543 17.16 -7.43 -3.62
CA GLN A 543 16.02 -8.03 -2.91
C GLN A 543 14.65 -7.46 -3.34
N THR A 544 14.57 -6.20 -3.78
CA THR A 544 13.27 -5.58 -4.08
C THR A 544 12.62 -6.24 -5.30
N PRO A 545 11.34 -6.66 -5.20
CA PRO A 545 10.56 -7.14 -6.33
C PRO A 545 10.68 -6.31 -7.60
N HIS A 546 10.62 -6.96 -8.77
CA HIS A 546 10.28 -6.24 -9.99
C HIS A 546 8.82 -5.76 -9.94
N ILE A 547 8.61 -4.55 -9.44
CA ILE A 547 7.33 -3.83 -9.47
C ILE A 547 7.27 -2.82 -10.60
N HIS A 548 6.07 -2.70 -11.17
CA HIS A 548 5.65 -1.57 -11.98
C HIS A 548 4.19 -1.22 -11.64
N SER A 549 3.77 0.04 -11.85
CA SER A 549 2.42 0.50 -11.47
C SER A 549 1.28 -0.39 -11.97
N HIS A 550 1.36 -1.00 -13.16
CA HIS A 550 0.39 -1.99 -13.66
C HIS A 550 0.25 -3.29 -12.85
N SER A 551 0.96 -3.45 -11.73
CA SER A 551 0.76 -4.54 -10.77
C SER A 551 0.03 -4.09 -9.49
N PHE A 552 -0.13 -2.78 -9.27
CA PHE A 552 -0.66 -2.19 -8.03
C PHE A 552 -1.61 -0.99 -8.25
N TRP A 553 -1.86 -0.60 -9.51
CA TRP A 553 -2.64 0.57 -9.89
C TRP A 553 -3.39 0.28 -11.21
N ASP A 554 -4.67 -0.09 -11.14
CA ASP A 554 -5.54 -0.31 -12.30
C ASP A 554 -6.46 0.90 -12.49
N GLU A 555 -5.98 1.87 -13.27
CA GLU A 555 -6.64 3.15 -13.53
C GLU A 555 -8.07 3.01 -14.07
N ALA A 556 -8.36 1.89 -14.77
CA ALA A 556 -9.69 1.59 -15.30
C ALA A 556 -10.67 1.05 -14.23
N VAL A 557 -10.20 0.77 -13.02
CA VAL A 557 -11.00 0.54 -11.80
C VAL A 557 -10.95 1.78 -10.90
N PHE A 558 -9.74 2.33 -10.69
CA PHE A 558 -9.49 3.42 -9.75
C PHE A 558 -10.29 4.70 -10.07
N TYR A 559 -10.14 5.25 -11.28
CA TYR A 559 -10.76 6.55 -11.62
C TYR A 559 -12.28 6.51 -11.80
N PRO A 560 -12.92 5.43 -12.30
CA PRO A 560 -14.37 5.30 -12.22
C PRO A 560 -14.89 5.34 -10.78
N ALA A 561 -14.31 4.53 -9.89
CA ALA A 561 -14.71 4.50 -8.48
C ALA A 561 -14.47 5.83 -7.75
N LEU A 562 -13.39 6.56 -8.08
CA LEU A 562 -13.16 7.91 -7.55
C LEU A 562 -14.27 8.88 -7.96
N ARG A 563 -14.72 8.83 -9.22
CA ARG A 563 -15.83 9.66 -9.73
C ARG A 563 -17.22 9.23 -9.23
N GLU A 564 -17.34 8.06 -8.61
CA GLU A 564 -18.52 7.63 -7.84
C GLU A 564 -18.52 8.22 -6.41
N GLY A 565 -17.50 8.99 -6.03
CA GLY A 565 -17.36 9.55 -4.68
C GLY A 565 -16.93 8.52 -3.64
N ARG A 566 -16.30 7.41 -4.05
CA ARG A 566 -15.78 6.42 -3.11
C ARG A 566 -14.49 6.93 -2.44
N PRO A 567 -14.28 6.63 -1.14
CA PRO A 567 -13.03 6.92 -0.45
C PRO A 567 -11.84 6.16 -1.03
N VAL A 568 -10.69 6.83 -1.17
CA VAL A 568 -9.48 6.29 -1.79
C VAL A 568 -9.01 5.01 -1.12
N GLY A 569 -9.17 4.84 0.19
CA GLY A 569 -8.81 3.59 0.87
C GLY A 569 -9.63 2.39 0.40
N GLU A 570 -10.94 2.53 0.19
CA GLU A 570 -11.76 1.47 -0.43
C GLU A 570 -11.31 1.21 -1.87
N ILE A 571 -11.04 2.27 -2.64
CA ILE A 571 -10.62 2.13 -4.04
C ILE A 571 -9.28 1.41 -4.14
N LEU A 572 -8.30 1.76 -3.31
CA LEU A 572 -6.99 1.12 -3.27
C LEU A 572 -7.11 -0.34 -2.82
N LEU A 573 -7.91 -0.65 -1.80
CA LEU A 573 -8.19 -2.04 -1.42
C LEU A 573 -8.82 -2.83 -2.58
N SER A 574 -9.76 -2.22 -3.32
CA SER A 574 -10.34 -2.87 -4.51
C SER A 574 -9.36 -3.05 -5.67
N ASN A 575 -8.26 -2.29 -5.69
CA ASN A 575 -7.16 -2.40 -6.64
C ASN A 575 -6.03 -3.35 -6.17
N GLN A 576 -6.06 -3.85 -4.94
CA GLN A 576 -5.00 -4.72 -4.42
C GLN A 576 -5.25 -6.19 -4.77
N VAL A 577 -4.87 -6.60 -5.99
CA VAL A 577 -4.78 -8.04 -6.36
C VAL A 577 -3.60 -8.72 -5.67
N HIS A 578 -2.54 -7.98 -5.35
CA HIS A 578 -1.39 -8.46 -4.59
C HIS A 578 -1.43 -7.86 -3.18
N MET A 579 -1.54 -8.73 -2.18
CA MET A 579 -1.49 -8.40 -0.76
C MET A 579 -0.10 -8.73 -0.21
N GLY A 580 0.29 -8.10 0.89
CA GLY A 580 1.49 -8.48 1.62
C GLY A 580 2.80 -8.06 0.93
N TRP A 581 2.80 -6.90 0.28
CA TRP A 581 3.86 -6.48 -0.63
C TRP A 581 4.71 -5.31 -0.11
N ILE A 582 5.80 -4.97 -0.81
CA ILE A 582 6.66 -3.81 -0.53
C ILE A 582 6.09 -2.46 -1.04
N THR A 583 4.88 -2.41 -1.61
CA THR A 583 4.31 -1.16 -2.17
C THR A 583 3.65 -0.36 -1.05
N SER A 584 4.11 0.87 -0.86
CA SER A 584 3.62 1.80 0.16
C SER A 584 2.63 2.79 -0.46
N PHE A 585 1.51 3.04 0.23
CA PHE A 585 0.51 4.04 -0.15
C PHE A 585 0.58 5.23 0.81
N VAL A 586 0.59 6.45 0.27
CA VAL A 586 0.72 7.69 1.04
C VAL A 586 -0.39 8.67 0.72
N GLY A 587 -0.91 9.31 1.75
CA GLY A 587 -2.04 10.22 1.72
C GLY A 587 -3.10 9.82 2.74
N ASP A 588 -4.32 10.29 2.51
CA ASP A 588 -5.45 10.07 3.41
C ASP A 588 -6.41 8.99 2.85
N PRO A 589 -6.69 7.90 3.59
CA PRO A 589 -7.60 6.85 3.12
C PRO A 589 -9.07 7.30 3.03
N LEU A 590 -9.46 8.38 3.72
CA LEU A 590 -10.80 8.95 3.70
C LEU A 590 -11.00 10.00 2.60
N TYR A 591 -9.94 10.40 1.88
CA TYR A 591 -10.09 11.31 0.73
C TYR A 591 -11.07 10.71 -0.30
N LEU A 592 -12.04 11.52 -0.73
CA LEU A 592 -12.97 11.19 -1.82
C LEU A 592 -13.12 12.40 -2.75
N LEU A 593 -13.51 12.17 -4.00
CA LEU A 593 -13.87 13.27 -4.90
C LEU A 593 -15.35 13.63 -4.68
N PRO A 594 -15.70 14.87 -4.33
CA PRO A 594 -17.10 15.23 -4.05
C PRO A 594 -17.95 15.14 -5.32
N LEU A 595 -19.12 14.50 -5.21
CA LEU A 595 -20.11 14.44 -6.29
C LEU A 595 -20.72 15.82 -6.62
N ALA A 596 -20.77 16.71 -5.63
CA ALA A 596 -21.20 18.10 -5.75
C ALA A 596 -20.19 18.99 -5.00
N PRO A 597 -19.12 19.46 -5.67
CA PRO A 597 -18.10 20.31 -5.04
C PRO A 597 -18.71 21.65 -4.60
N GLN A 598 -18.35 22.08 -3.39
CA GLN A 598 -18.67 23.40 -2.89
C GLN A 598 -17.64 24.42 -3.39
N LYS A 599 -17.94 25.73 -3.26
CA LYS A 599 -16.92 26.78 -3.35
C LYS A 599 -16.41 27.14 -1.95
N PRO A 600 -15.10 27.39 -1.76
CA PRO A 600 -14.61 28.00 -0.53
C PRO A 600 -15.09 29.45 -0.41
N GLY A 601 -15.10 29.96 0.82
CA GLY A 601 -15.21 31.39 1.07
C GLY A 601 -13.88 32.13 0.84
N PRO A 602 -13.87 33.46 0.77
CA PRO A 602 -12.65 34.26 0.65
C PRO A 602 -11.75 34.11 1.90
N LEU A 603 -10.44 34.28 1.72
CA LEU A 603 -9.43 34.24 2.79
C LEU A 603 -9.52 35.45 3.75
N THR A 604 -10.59 35.50 4.56
CA THR A 604 -10.88 36.60 5.48
C THR A 604 -10.45 36.30 6.92
N GLY A 605 -10.30 37.38 7.71
CA GLY A 605 -10.01 37.32 9.14
C GLY A 605 -8.54 37.08 9.52
N LEU A 606 -7.64 36.98 8.53
CA LEU A 606 -6.21 36.80 8.75
C LEU A 606 -5.54 38.15 9.08
N THR A 607 -4.69 38.19 10.11
CA THR A 607 -3.80 39.33 10.41
C THR A 607 -2.38 38.84 10.68
N TRP A 608 -1.36 39.70 10.55
CA TRP A 608 0.03 39.30 10.78
C TRP A 608 0.23 38.79 12.21
N GLU A 609 -0.27 39.53 13.19
CA GLU A 609 -0.08 39.28 14.62
C GLU A 609 -0.77 37.99 15.11
N LYS A 610 -1.82 37.55 14.42
CA LYS A 610 -2.61 36.36 14.79
C LYS A 610 -2.22 35.12 14.00
N ASN A 611 -1.81 35.29 12.75
CA ASN A 611 -1.67 34.19 11.79
C ASN A 611 -0.23 33.98 11.32
N VAL A 612 0.68 34.94 11.49
CA VAL A 612 2.08 34.79 11.06
C VAL A 612 2.96 34.49 12.26
N ARG A 613 3.59 33.31 12.24
CA ARG A 613 4.61 32.90 13.21
C ARG A 613 5.98 33.05 12.56
N VAL A 614 6.88 33.79 13.23
CA VAL A 614 8.27 33.99 12.82
C VAL A 614 9.17 33.36 13.87
N GLU A 615 9.98 32.37 13.49
CA GLU A 615 10.91 31.68 14.39
C GLU A 615 12.35 31.84 13.91
N PRO A 616 13.29 32.31 14.76
CA PRO A 616 14.71 32.35 14.41
C PRO A 616 15.28 30.93 14.40
N VAL A 617 15.78 30.47 13.26
CA VAL A 617 16.33 29.11 13.08
C VAL A 617 17.69 29.12 12.40
N ARG A 618 18.37 27.97 12.43
CA ARG A 618 19.58 27.72 11.66
C ARG A 618 19.31 26.59 10.66
N ASP A 619 19.16 26.98 9.41
CA ASP A 619 19.14 26.05 8.28
C ASP A 619 20.54 25.46 8.03
N THR A 620 20.59 24.19 7.63
CA THR A 620 21.84 23.44 7.42
C THR A 620 22.62 23.88 6.19
N GLU A 621 21.94 24.38 5.16
CA GLU A 621 22.55 24.82 3.89
C GLU A 621 22.67 26.35 3.84
N ARG A 622 21.67 27.07 4.35
CA ARG A 622 21.51 28.54 4.24
C ARG A 622 21.95 29.31 5.49
N GLY A 623 22.24 28.64 6.59
CA GLY A 623 22.74 29.25 7.83
C GLY A 623 21.66 29.86 8.71
N LYS A 624 21.98 30.96 9.43
CA LYS A 624 21.02 31.64 10.32
C LYS A 624 19.96 32.39 9.50
N GLY A 625 18.73 32.39 9.99
CA GLY A 625 17.62 33.15 9.40
C GLY A 625 16.33 32.96 10.17
N TYR A 626 15.23 33.30 9.51
CA TYR A 626 13.89 33.31 10.07
C TYR A 626 13.01 32.35 9.27
N LEU A 627 12.32 31.45 9.96
CA LEU A 627 11.32 30.58 9.39
C LEU A 627 9.94 31.21 9.62
N VAL A 628 9.33 31.67 8.53
CA VAL A 628 8.08 32.41 8.52
C VAL A 628 6.95 31.47 8.07
N MET A 629 5.90 31.35 8.87
CA MET A 629 4.75 30.47 8.59
C MET A 629 3.44 31.24 8.76
N ALA A 630 2.52 31.09 7.81
CA ALA A 630 1.16 31.63 7.93
C ALA A 630 0.17 30.50 8.30
N ASP A 631 -0.40 30.48 9.50
CA ASP A 631 -1.49 29.55 9.87
C ASP A 631 -2.84 30.12 9.40
N LEU A 632 -3.47 29.44 8.45
CA LEU A 632 -4.73 29.88 7.84
C LEU A 632 -5.97 29.64 8.74
N GLY A 633 -5.81 28.99 9.90
CA GLY A 633 -6.92 28.60 10.77
C GLY A 633 -7.73 27.41 10.23
N SER A 634 -7.09 26.54 9.44
CA SER A 634 -7.74 25.41 8.76
C SER A 634 -8.38 24.43 9.74
N SER A 635 -9.62 24.03 9.47
CA SER A 635 -10.39 23.08 10.28
C SER A 635 -11.17 22.08 9.41
N ALA A 636 -11.78 21.08 10.02
CA ALA A 636 -12.66 20.12 9.32
C ALA A 636 -13.87 20.80 8.64
N HIS A 637 -14.37 21.93 9.16
CA HIS A 637 -15.57 22.62 8.63
C HIS A 637 -15.24 23.85 7.80
N GLU A 638 -14.01 24.32 7.89
CA GLU A 638 -13.49 25.37 7.03
C GLU A 638 -12.03 25.01 6.70
N PRO A 639 -11.80 24.00 5.84
CA PRO A 639 -10.45 23.67 5.43
C PRO A 639 -9.94 24.78 4.52
N ARG A 640 -8.80 25.35 4.87
CA ARG A 640 -8.18 26.50 4.20
C ARG A 640 -6.78 26.12 3.76
N LEU A 641 -6.44 26.42 2.50
CA LEU A 641 -5.15 26.14 1.89
C LEU A 641 -4.73 27.32 1.03
N ALA A 642 -3.43 27.61 1.00
CA ALA A 642 -2.87 28.64 0.12
C ALA A 642 -1.42 28.31 -0.29
N GLN A 643 -1.01 28.86 -1.42
CA GLN A 643 0.39 29.18 -1.70
C GLN A 643 0.76 30.47 -0.95
N MET A 644 2.06 30.70 -0.73
CA MET A 644 2.55 31.90 -0.05
C MET A 644 3.70 32.55 -0.81
N ARG A 645 3.69 33.88 -0.85
CA ARG A 645 4.79 34.73 -1.35
C ARG A 645 5.14 35.78 -0.30
N LEU A 646 6.41 35.87 0.05
CA LEU A 646 6.94 36.82 1.04
C LEU A 646 8.05 37.67 0.41
N GLY A 647 8.02 38.98 0.63
CA GLY A 647 9.05 39.93 0.19
C GLY A 647 8.94 41.28 0.93
N ARG A 648 9.90 42.18 0.74
CA ARG A 648 9.86 43.53 1.33
C ARG A 648 8.81 44.42 0.64
N ILE A 649 8.30 45.42 1.37
CA ILE A 649 7.31 46.38 0.84
C ILE A 649 7.92 47.42 -0.13
N GLU A 650 9.20 47.76 0.02
CA GLU A 650 9.86 48.83 -0.72
C GLU A 650 10.27 48.43 -2.16
N ASP A 651 10.45 47.13 -2.44
CA ASP A 651 10.97 46.61 -3.71
C ASP A 651 9.94 46.50 -4.85
N GLN A 652 8.97 47.43 -4.93
CA GLN A 652 7.89 47.39 -5.94
C GLN A 652 8.35 47.57 -7.40
N GLY A 653 9.64 47.84 -7.63
CA GLY A 653 10.19 48.15 -8.96
C GLY A 653 11.03 47.05 -9.64
N ASN A 654 11.63 46.09 -8.91
CA ASN A 654 12.62 45.18 -9.50
C ASN A 654 12.78 43.83 -8.77
N GLY A 655 11.93 42.84 -9.09
CA GLY A 655 12.24 41.40 -9.20
C GLY A 655 12.86 40.56 -8.04
N VAL A 656 13.42 41.16 -6.99
CA VAL A 656 14.38 40.56 -6.05
C VAL A 656 14.11 41.21 -4.67
N ASP A 657 13.72 40.55 -3.58
CA ASP A 657 13.72 39.13 -3.23
C ASP A 657 12.29 38.58 -2.98
N LYS A 658 11.98 37.39 -3.53
CA LYS A 658 10.68 36.71 -3.32
C LYS A 658 10.90 35.30 -2.76
N HIS A 659 10.58 35.10 -1.48
CA HIS A 659 10.52 33.77 -0.89
C HIS A 659 9.13 33.18 -1.18
N ILE A 660 9.08 32.04 -1.87
CA ILE A 660 7.83 31.42 -2.32
C ILE A 660 7.69 30.03 -1.72
N PHE A 661 6.48 29.70 -1.27
CA PHE A 661 6.04 28.35 -0.98
C PHE A 661 5.00 27.95 -2.03
N GLU A 662 5.44 27.11 -2.98
CA GLU A 662 4.72 26.85 -4.24
C GLU A 662 3.56 25.85 -4.15
N ARG A 663 3.52 25.04 -3.09
CA ARG A 663 2.48 24.02 -2.87
C ARG A 663 1.36 24.57 -1.98
N PHE A 664 0.15 24.05 -2.13
CA PHE A 664 -1.00 24.49 -1.33
C PHE A 664 -0.99 23.83 0.05
N ALA A 665 -0.79 24.61 1.12
CA ALA A 665 -0.78 24.14 2.51
C ALA A 665 -1.72 24.97 3.40
N SER A 666 -2.09 24.42 4.55
CA SER A 666 -2.80 25.12 5.64
C SER A 666 -1.87 26.04 6.44
N ARG A 667 -0.56 25.75 6.36
CA ARG A 667 0.55 26.39 7.05
C ARG A 667 1.74 26.58 6.10
N PRO A 668 1.58 27.29 4.96
CA PRO A 668 2.70 27.55 4.06
C PRO A 668 3.81 28.29 4.81
N SER A 669 5.06 27.90 4.56
CA SER A 669 6.21 28.44 5.29
C SER A 669 7.44 28.63 4.39
N VAL A 670 8.24 29.65 4.69
CA VAL A 670 9.48 29.96 3.96
C VAL A 670 10.61 30.32 4.91
N PHE A 671 11.85 29.99 4.52
CA PHE A 671 13.05 30.43 5.21
C PHE A 671 13.63 31.70 4.55
N VAL A 672 13.84 32.73 5.36
CA VAL A 672 14.47 34.00 5.01
C VAL A 672 15.86 34.07 5.69
N PRO A 673 16.97 34.01 4.94
CA PRO A 673 18.32 34.16 5.47
C PRO A 673 18.51 35.46 6.27
N GLN A 674 19.25 35.43 7.39
CA GLN A 674 19.43 36.60 8.26
C GLN A 674 20.09 37.79 7.54
N ARG A 675 20.95 37.53 6.54
CA ARG A 675 21.57 38.56 5.68
C ARG A 675 20.56 39.33 4.81
N GLU A 676 19.38 38.76 4.60
CA GLU A 676 18.26 39.32 3.82
C GLU A 676 17.23 40.02 4.74
N VAL A 677 17.48 40.15 6.05
CA VAL A 677 16.63 40.89 7.00
C VAL A 677 17.41 42.06 7.60
N ARG A 678 16.84 43.27 7.56
CA ARG A 678 17.33 44.42 8.31
C ARG A 678 16.31 44.82 9.36
N LYS A 679 16.81 45.38 10.46
CA LYS A 679 15.99 45.78 11.61
C LYS A 679 14.97 46.86 11.21
N GLY A 680 13.69 46.55 11.37
CA GLY A 680 12.59 47.44 11.00
C GLY A 680 12.17 47.38 9.53
N ASP A 681 12.74 46.48 8.72
CA ASP A 681 12.21 46.19 7.37
C ASP A 681 10.74 45.77 7.47
N ALA A 682 9.87 46.44 6.71
CA ALA A 682 8.46 46.06 6.59
C ALA A 682 8.28 45.03 5.46
N TRP A 683 7.71 43.88 5.79
CA TRP A 683 7.48 42.75 4.90
C TRP A 683 6.02 42.64 4.49
N ARG A 684 5.79 42.17 3.27
CA ARG A 684 4.47 41.80 2.74
C ARG A 684 4.43 40.29 2.52
N LEU A 685 3.40 39.67 3.07
CA LEU A 685 3.07 38.27 2.86
C LEU A 685 1.75 38.21 2.08
N GLU A 686 1.80 37.60 0.90
CA GLU A 686 0.65 37.37 0.02
C GLU A 686 0.31 35.89 0.01
N LEU A 687 -0.99 35.60 0.13
CA LEU A 687 -1.56 34.25 0.11
C LEU A 687 -2.50 34.13 -1.09
N MET A 688 -2.51 32.97 -1.75
CA MET A 688 -3.44 32.65 -2.84
C MET A 688 -4.00 31.23 -2.66
N ASP A 689 -5.33 31.10 -2.57
CA ASP A 689 -6.00 29.80 -2.46
C ASP A 689 -6.12 29.08 -3.84
N PRO A 690 -6.50 27.78 -3.87
CA PRO A 690 -6.69 27.02 -5.11
C PRO A 690 -7.76 27.56 -6.10
N PHE A 691 -8.50 28.61 -5.76
CA PHE A 691 -9.51 29.26 -6.59
C PHE A 691 -9.12 30.71 -6.95
N GLY A 692 -7.91 31.15 -6.58
CA GLY A 692 -7.40 32.50 -6.85
C GLY A 692 -7.83 33.56 -5.84
N ASN A 693 -8.49 33.21 -4.73
CA ASN A 693 -8.79 34.17 -3.67
C ASN A 693 -7.48 34.57 -2.97
N THR A 694 -7.22 35.87 -2.87
CA THR A 694 -5.99 36.39 -2.29
C THR A 694 -6.18 37.08 -0.95
N ALA A 695 -5.21 36.95 -0.06
CA ALA A 695 -5.07 37.78 1.14
C ALA A 695 -3.66 38.41 1.18
N THR A 696 -3.55 39.61 1.75
CA THR A 696 -2.26 40.31 1.95
C THR A 696 -2.13 40.73 3.40
N LEU A 697 -1.00 40.35 4.01
CA LEU A 697 -0.61 40.67 5.38
C LEU A 697 0.69 41.49 5.35
N ALA A 698 0.90 42.33 6.36
CA ALA A 698 2.13 43.12 6.49
C ALA A 698 2.61 43.14 7.95
N GLY A 699 3.93 43.13 8.14
CA GLY A 699 4.56 43.14 9.46
C GLY A 699 6.09 42.98 9.38
N ASN A 700 6.73 42.68 10.51
CA ASN A 700 8.20 42.65 10.63
C ASN A 700 8.69 41.24 10.99
N LEU A 701 9.94 40.92 10.62
CA LEU A 701 10.61 39.65 10.97
C LEU A 701 11.51 39.73 12.22
N GLU A 702 11.84 40.95 12.67
CA GLU A 702 12.66 41.24 13.87
C GLU A 702 11.92 42.20 14.81
#